data_AF-A0A1G2LE92-F1
#
_entry.id   AF-A0A1G2LE92-F1
#
_cell.length_a   1.000
_cell.length_b   1.000
_cell.length_c   1.000
_cell.angle_alpha   90.00
_cell.angle_beta   90.00
_cell.angle_gamma   90.00
#
_symmetry.space_group_name_H-M   'P 1'
#
loop_
_entity.id
_entity.type
_entity.pdbx_description
1 polymer ?
#
loop_
_entity_poly.entity_id
_entity_poly.type
_entity_poly.pdbx_seq_one_letter_code
_entity_poly.pdbx_strand_id
1 'polypeptide(L)'
;MQNKRMEPDFNNSPNQDRRVDRVLSSLRQEYVVVGKTRVRAWHAWLLIGIAAGIAAGIILVANQSGEVEMGRAAEEEYQVPVATPLQFKESPESKMVRDASLSAIRLLSQSGDTTVSGVSSIAGSELEQVLRQRRKTLEALIERDPATALLSFFPKSVIGKFPPAVQDDVEQPVVIEATIEVFHTDDFQNRVAAYEYFLKRGKTRFQFYPVGAPLAVSSGAKVRVEGFQLGSKVVAPIADNTFQVLSASPLESIGDQKTLAVLIDFLDSPQPPPFSQSQGPALIFQGPMQAFYKEASYDQISWSGDVIGWYTVPRNGVDTGGNPEWPSYGYDLYDPDGVYAYIKSQNIDLTQYQRLVLLAHHPLMQGGSAFVGKVDLIFNGTNHGLSISSVGSLDVYNQPSSWGAQPFAWTNLDYILTHELGHGLGVLHADSWECGQARVLYGKQCANLAYGNWYDAMGAGYRALHFNAYFKDLLGWTSQAVTISQSGNYTLQAFETPSSAVMAKIYHPALNATPYYLEYRRAVGFDANLADPAIAANQQGLFVNWALVAPWVPPAPFSRLLDINPTSSMSNDWDNVVLQKTGRVLDAVNGILVGPVLRQDPSSITFAVRLFPPSCVRTGPAVTVDTPPQPVAVSPGGVHSFNIVIENRDSLACGTSDFLASVVTPPNWSSVFASQNPVSITPFRGSGWISGEIQVSPTAPAGAQYTLRFTVTNTASGRSVTIPIKYIVQ
;
A
#
# COMPACT_ATOMS: atom_id res chain seq x y z
N MET A 1 -48.13 5.67 -54.38
CA MET A 1 -48.76 6.80 -55.10
C MET A 1 -48.09 8.10 -54.66
N GLN A 2 -48.12 9.08 -55.55
CA GLN A 2 -47.27 10.27 -55.67
C GLN A 2 -47.36 11.32 -54.53
N ASN A 3 -46.19 11.90 -54.22
CA ASN A 3 -45.84 13.33 -54.32
C ASN A 3 -46.87 14.45 -54.01
N LYS A 4 -46.38 15.39 -53.16
CA LYS A 4 -46.46 16.88 -53.21
C LYS A 4 -47.80 17.64 -53.07
N ARG A 5 -47.73 18.64 -52.16
CA ARG A 5 -48.34 20.01 -52.15
C ARG A 5 -49.88 20.08 -51.99
N MET A 6 -50.54 21.06 -51.35
CA MET A 6 -50.22 22.44 -50.94
C MET A 6 -51.34 22.98 -50.01
N GLU A 7 -51.00 23.91 -49.10
CA GLU A 7 -51.80 25.08 -48.62
C GLU A 7 -53.04 24.88 -47.69
N PRO A 8 -53.59 25.93 -47.02
CA PRO A 8 -53.00 26.62 -45.85
C PRO A 8 -54.05 26.93 -44.73
N ASP A 9 -53.56 27.61 -43.69
CA ASP A 9 -54.19 28.81 -43.07
C ASP A 9 -54.60 28.77 -41.58
N PHE A 10 -54.30 29.92 -40.96
CA PHE A 10 -54.83 30.58 -39.75
C PHE A 10 -54.28 30.36 -38.33
N ASN A 11 -53.93 31.54 -37.77
CA ASN A 11 -54.05 32.04 -36.38
C ASN A 11 -52.88 31.89 -35.40
N ASN A 12 -52.10 32.99 -35.21
CA ASN A 12 -52.36 33.99 -34.14
C ASN A 12 -51.22 35.04 -34.01
N SER A 13 -51.56 36.31 -34.30
CA SER A 13 -51.26 37.61 -33.63
C SER A 13 -50.17 37.74 -32.53
N PRO A 14 -49.63 38.96 -32.24
CA PRO A 14 -48.87 39.86 -33.11
C PRO A 14 -47.60 40.47 -32.45
N ASN A 15 -46.63 40.87 -33.30
CA ASN A 15 -45.68 41.99 -33.13
C ASN A 15 -44.86 42.09 -31.83
N GLN A 16 -43.72 41.38 -31.78
CA GLN A 16 -42.66 41.61 -30.80
C GLN A 16 -41.50 42.50 -31.32
N ASP A 17 -41.75 43.36 -32.32
CA ASP A 17 -40.71 44.20 -32.95
C ASP A 17 -41.08 45.70 -32.98
N ARG A 18 -41.53 46.25 -31.83
CA ARG A 18 -41.76 47.70 -31.68
C ARG A 18 -41.24 48.32 -30.37
N ARG A 19 -40.55 47.55 -29.52
CA ARG A 19 -39.92 48.07 -28.30
C ARG A 19 -38.41 48.26 -28.44
N VAL A 20 -37.73 47.46 -29.27
CA VAL A 20 -36.29 47.59 -29.51
C VAL A 20 -36.00 48.77 -30.46
N ASP A 21 -36.79 48.94 -31.52
CA ASP A 21 -36.63 50.06 -32.46
C ASP A 21 -37.01 51.42 -31.86
N ARG A 22 -37.91 51.45 -30.87
CA ARG A 22 -38.32 52.70 -30.19
C ARG A 22 -37.32 53.14 -29.11
N VAL A 23 -36.50 52.22 -28.59
CA VAL A 23 -35.38 52.50 -27.67
C VAL A 23 -34.13 52.94 -28.44
N LEU A 24 -33.93 52.43 -29.66
CA LEU A 24 -32.81 52.86 -30.52
C LEU A 24 -33.06 54.18 -31.25
N SER A 25 -34.32 54.56 -31.51
CA SER A 25 -34.65 55.85 -32.13
C SER A 25 -34.61 57.04 -31.16
N SER A 26 -34.75 56.81 -29.85
CA SER A 26 -34.70 57.86 -28.82
C SER A 26 -33.27 58.23 -28.40
N LEU A 27 -32.26 57.44 -28.78
CA LEU A 27 -30.83 57.75 -28.58
C LEU A 27 -30.18 58.47 -29.77
N ARG A 28 -30.92 58.72 -30.86
CA ARG A 28 -30.39 59.34 -32.09
C ARG A 28 -30.78 60.81 -32.31
N GLN A 29 -31.54 61.44 -31.41
CA GLN A 29 -31.97 62.83 -31.62
C GLN A 29 -31.48 63.89 -30.64
N GLU A 30 -30.74 63.57 -29.58
CA GLU A 30 -30.08 64.62 -28.80
C GLU A 30 -28.66 64.21 -28.42
N TYR A 31 -27.71 64.67 -29.22
CA TYR A 31 -26.40 65.25 -28.85
C TYR A 31 -25.46 65.18 -30.07
N VAL A 32 -25.76 65.99 -31.09
CA VAL A 32 -24.70 66.58 -31.93
C VAL A 32 -24.36 67.91 -31.30
N VAL A 33 -23.27 67.97 -30.52
CA VAL A 33 -22.33 69.09 -30.54
C VAL A 33 -20.94 68.54 -30.18
N VAL A 34 -20.14 68.26 -31.21
CA VAL A 34 -18.68 68.31 -31.07
C VAL A 34 -18.32 69.78 -30.90
N GLY A 35 -17.78 70.13 -29.74
CA GLY A 35 -17.32 71.48 -29.43
C GLY A 35 -15.83 71.55 -29.11
N LYS A 36 -14.98 70.70 -29.71
CA LYS A 36 -13.52 70.92 -29.88
C LYS A 36 -12.90 69.85 -30.79
N THR A 37 -12.18 70.31 -31.80
CA THR A 37 -11.68 69.60 -33.00
C THR A 37 -10.44 68.70 -32.78
N ARG A 38 -10.18 68.18 -31.58
CA ARG A 38 -9.18 67.11 -31.34
C ARG A 38 -9.51 66.30 -30.09
N VAL A 39 -10.03 65.08 -30.25
CA VAL A 39 -10.00 64.08 -29.18
C VAL A 39 -8.54 63.63 -29.06
N ARG A 40 -7.83 64.08 -28.01
CA ARG A 40 -6.49 63.55 -27.72
C ARG A 40 -6.62 62.06 -27.43
N ALA A 41 -5.72 61.25 -28.00
CA ALA A 41 -5.72 59.78 -27.89
C ALA A 41 -5.97 59.26 -26.46
N TRP A 42 -5.53 60.00 -25.43
CA TRP A 42 -5.74 59.63 -24.04
C TRP A 42 -7.21 59.56 -23.60
N HIS A 43 -8.12 60.35 -24.18
CA HIS A 43 -9.56 60.24 -23.87
C HIS A 43 -10.20 59.00 -24.50
N ALA A 44 -9.70 58.57 -25.66
CA ALA A 44 -10.10 57.30 -26.27
C ALA A 44 -9.59 56.12 -25.43
N TRP A 45 -8.35 56.19 -24.95
CA TRP A 45 -7.80 55.20 -24.00
C TRP A 45 -8.53 55.19 -22.66
N LEU A 46 -8.98 56.34 -22.15
CA LEU A 46 -9.78 56.43 -20.93
C LEU A 46 -11.15 55.76 -21.12
N LEU A 47 -11.82 56.00 -22.25
CA LEU A 47 -13.11 55.37 -22.54
C LEU A 47 -12.99 53.86 -22.80
N ILE A 48 -11.91 53.42 -23.47
CA ILE A 48 -11.59 51.99 -23.63
C ILE A 48 -11.27 51.35 -22.27
N GLY A 49 -10.53 52.05 -21.39
CA GLY A 49 -10.21 51.59 -20.04
C GLY A 49 -11.44 51.48 -19.14
N ILE A 50 -12.37 52.43 -19.22
CA ILE A 50 -13.65 52.38 -18.48
C ILE A 50 -14.55 51.27 -19.03
N ALA A 51 -14.64 51.10 -20.35
CA ALA A 51 -15.40 50.02 -20.97
C ALA A 51 -14.83 48.63 -20.63
N ALA A 52 -13.50 48.49 -20.66
CA ALA A 52 -12.79 47.26 -20.26
C ALA A 52 -12.93 47.00 -18.75
N GLY A 53 -12.90 48.04 -17.91
CA GLY A 53 -13.11 47.95 -16.47
C GLY A 53 -14.53 47.55 -16.09
N ILE A 54 -15.54 48.07 -16.79
CA ILE A 54 -16.95 47.66 -16.62
C ILE A 54 -17.15 46.22 -17.13
N ALA A 55 -16.55 45.83 -18.26
CA ALA A 55 -16.60 44.45 -18.75
C ALA A 55 -15.92 43.46 -17.79
N ALA A 56 -14.73 43.81 -17.27
CA ALA A 56 -14.02 43.00 -16.27
C ALA A 56 -14.77 42.95 -14.93
N GLY A 57 -15.41 44.05 -14.52
CA GLY A 57 -16.28 44.11 -13.35
C GLY A 57 -17.53 43.24 -13.49
N ILE A 58 -18.15 43.21 -14.67
CA ILE A 58 -19.29 42.32 -14.96
C ILE A 58 -18.85 40.86 -14.98
N ILE A 59 -17.66 40.53 -15.49
CA ILE A 59 -17.10 39.16 -15.45
C ILE A 59 -16.76 38.74 -14.00
N LEU A 60 -16.28 39.66 -13.15
CA LEU A 60 -15.99 39.39 -11.74
C LEU A 60 -17.24 39.32 -10.85
N VAL A 61 -18.28 40.11 -11.15
CA VAL A 61 -19.55 40.11 -10.40
C VAL A 61 -20.51 39.01 -10.88
N ALA A 62 -20.45 38.60 -12.15
CA ALA A 62 -21.15 37.40 -12.63
C ALA A 62 -20.59 36.09 -12.05
N ASN A 63 -19.43 36.13 -11.38
CA ASN A 63 -18.83 35.00 -10.68
C ASN A 63 -19.28 34.88 -9.21
N GLN A 64 -20.31 35.63 -8.77
CA GLN A 64 -20.91 35.53 -7.43
C GLN A 64 -22.30 34.86 -7.38
N SER A 65 -22.82 34.31 -8.49
CA SER A 65 -24.10 33.58 -8.48
C SER A 65 -23.99 32.10 -8.06
N GLY A 66 -22.80 31.60 -7.71
CA GLY A 66 -22.67 30.26 -7.12
C GLY A 66 -22.91 29.08 -8.08
N GLU A 67 -23.11 29.34 -9.38
CA GLU A 67 -23.10 28.30 -10.41
C GLU A 67 -21.74 28.27 -11.08
N VAL A 68 -20.99 27.19 -10.84
CA VAL A 68 -19.74 26.93 -11.55
C VAL A 68 -20.10 26.34 -12.91
N GLU A 69 -19.98 27.13 -13.97
CA GLU A 69 -19.85 26.54 -15.31
C GLU A 69 -18.60 25.66 -15.30
N MET A 70 -18.80 24.37 -15.59
CA MET A 70 -17.72 23.42 -15.82
C MET A 70 -16.95 23.88 -17.07
N GLY A 71 -15.92 24.70 -16.85
CA GLY A 71 -14.85 24.85 -17.82
C GLY A 71 -14.38 23.45 -18.17
N ARG A 72 -14.43 23.10 -19.46
CA ARG A 72 -13.87 21.86 -19.99
C ARG A 72 -12.38 21.81 -19.67
N ALA A 73 -12.04 21.37 -18.47
CA ALA A 73 -10.75 20.80 -18.17
C ALA A 73 -10.58 19.63 -19.15
N ALA A 74 -9.48 19.65 -19.90
CA ALA A 74 -9.04 18.50 -20.66
C ALA A 74 -9.19 17.26 -19.76
N GLU A 75 -9.81 16.18 -20.30
CA GLU A 75 -9.99 14.91 -19.59
C GLU A 75 -8.75 14.61 -18.76
N GLU A 76 -8.88 14.81 -17.44
CA GLU A 76 -7.82 14.57 -16.47
C GLU A 76 -7.63 13.06 -16.42
N GLU A 77 -6.48 12.59 -16.88
CA GLU A 77 -6.20 11.16 -16.88
C GLU A 77 -6.02 10.70 -15.43
N TYR A 78 -7.07 10.09 -14.87
CA TYR A 78 -7.05 9.39 -13.59
C TYR A 78 -6.01 8.26 -13.68
N GLN A 79 -4.82 8.51 -13.15
CA GLN A 79 -3.76 7.51 -13.08
C GLN A 79 -3.67 6.99 -11.65
N VAL A 80 -4.26 5.81 -11.45
CA VAL A 80 -3.98 4.98 -10.26
C VAL A 80 -2.56 4.43 -10.41
N PRO A 81 -1.77 4.35 -9.33
CA PRO A 81 -0.47 3.72 -9.36
C PRO A 81 -0.62 2.29 -9.87
N VAL A 82 0.16 1.97 -10.89
CA VAL A 82 0.10 0.65 -11.53
C VAL A 82 0.70 -0.37 -10.56
N ALA A 83 0.02 -1.49 -10.34
CA ALA A 83 0.65 -2.67 -9.75
C ALA A 83 1.89 -2.98 -10.58
N THR A 84 3.01 -3.17 -9.90
CA THR A 84 4.27 -3.39 -10.62
C THR A 84 4.15 -4.70 -11.38
N PRO A 85 4.31 -4.70 -12.74
CA PRO A 85 4.33 -5.91 -13.54
C PRO A 85 5.23 -6.97 -12.91
N LEU A 86 4.85 -8.26 -12.96
CA LEU A 86 5.82 -9.28 -12.56
C LEU A 86 6.90 -9.33 -13.63
N GLN A 87 8.06 -8.81 -13.30
CA GLN A 87 9.20 -8.84 -14.19
C GLN A 87 9.97 -10.12 -13.94
N PHE A 88 9.93 -11.04 -14.91
CA PHE A 88 10.84 -12.17 -14.91
C PHE A 88 12.29 -11.65 -14.97
N LYS A 89 13.10 -12.04 -13.99
CA LYS A 89 14.54 -11.73 -13.95
C LYS A 89 15.31 -13.03 -14.12
N GLU A 90 15.92 -13.22 -15.29
CA GLU A 90 16.77 -14.38 -15.53
C GLU A 90 17.93 -14.39 -14.52
N SER A 91 18.10 -15.52 -13.85
CA SER A 91 19.16 -15.78 -12.89
C SER A 91 19.73 -17.18 -13.14
N PRO A 92 20.90 -17.52 -12.56
CA PRO A 92 21.43 -18.87 -12.64
C PRO A 92 20.41 -19.94 -12.19
N GLU A 93 19.71 -19.67 -11.10
CA GLU A 93 18.69 -20.54 -10.50
C GLU A 93 17.44 -20.64 -11.37
N SER A 94 16.91 -19.53 -11.89
CA SER A 94 15.73 -19.58 -12.78
C SER A 94 16.03 -20.28 -14.11
N LYS A 95 17.26 -20.14 -14.62
CA LYS A 95 17.76 -20.94 -15.74
C LYS A 95 17.78 -22.43 -15.42
N MET A 96 18.38 -22.81 -14.28
CA MET A 96 18.46 -24.20 -13.84
C MET A 96 17.06 -24.82 -13.63
N VAL A 97 16.13 -24.07 -13.05
CA VAL A 97 14.73 -24.50 -12.89
C VAL A 97 14.10 -24.73 -14.26
N ARG A 98 14.25 -23.79 -15.21
CA ARG A 98 13.70 -23.94 -16.56
C ARG A 98 14.25 -25.18 -17.27
N ASP A 99 15.56 -25.36 -17.26
CA ASP A 99 16.23 -26.47 -17.95
C ASP A 99 15.82 -27.83 -17.34
N ALA A 100 15.69 -27.89 -16.00
CA ALA A 100 15.18 -29.06 -15.30
C ALA A 100 13.69 -29.31 -15.57
N SER A 101 12.85 -28.26 -15.64
CA SER A 101 11.43 -28.37 -16.00
C SER A 101 11.24 -28.99 -17.38
N LEU A 102 11.99 -28.51 -18.39
CA LEU A 102 11.95 -29.05 -19.75
C LEU A 102 12.41 -30.51 -19.79
N SER A 103 13.44 -30.86 -19.03
CA SER A 103 13.94 -32.23 -18.91
C SER A 103 12.91 -33.17 -18.28
N ALA A 104 12.26 -32.73 -17.19
CA ALA A 104 11.20 -33.49 -16.53
C ALA A 104 9.99 -33.73 -17.43
N ILE A 105 9.56 -32.72 -18.21
CA ILE A 105 8.45 -32.87 -19.16
C ILE A 105 8.80 -33.88 -20.26
N ARG A 106 10.04 -33.88 -20.76
CA ARG A 106 10.51 -34.86 -21.75
C ARG A 106 10.55 -36.28 -21.17
N LEU A 107 11.05 -36.46 -19.95
CA LEU A 107 11.10 -37.77 -19.30
C LEU A 107 9.69 -38.30 -19.00
N LEU A 108 8.78 -37.41 -18.62
CA LEU A 108 7.38 -37.75 -18.39
C LEU A 108 6.72 -38.32 -19.66
N SER A 109 6.94 -37.70 -20.83
CA SER A 109 6.37 -38.21 -22.09
C SER A 109 6.97 -39.55 -22.52
N GLN A 110 8.23 -39.82 -22.19
CA GLN A 110 8.88 -41.11 -22.45
C GLN A 110 8.41 -42.22 -21.50
N SER A 111 8.09 -41.87 -20.24
CA SER A 111 7.63 -42.84 -19.24
C SER A 111 6.20 -43.37 -19.49
N GLY A 112 5.38 -42.63 -20.24
CA GLY A 112 4.01 -43.00 -20.59
C GLY A 112 3.87 -43.94 -21.80
N ASP A 113 4.95 -44.19 -22.55
CA ASP A 113 4.94 -45.07 -23.73
C ASP A 113 5.28 -46.52 -23.31
N THR A 114 4.26 -47.31 -23.01
CA THR A 114 4.33 -48.68 -22.46
C THR A 114 4.92 -49.74 -23.40
N THR A 115 5.59 -49.37 -24.49
CA THR A 115 6.03 -50.32 -25.53
C THR A 115 7.43 -50.92 -25.30
N VAL A 116 8.22 -50.43 -24.33
CA VAL A 116 9.56 -50.98 -24.02
C VAL A 116 9.80 -51.11 -22.51
N SER A 117 9.75 -52.34 -22.00
CA SER A 117 9.74 -52.70 -20.57
C SER A 117 11.00 -52.36 -19.76
N GLY A 118 12.12 -51.99 -20.40
CA GLY A 118 13.36 -51.57 -19.71
C GLY A 118 13.61 -50.05 -19.66
N VAL A 119 12.95 -49.27 -20.51
CA VAL A 119 13.15 -47.81 -20.60
C VAL A 119 12.31 -47.07 -19.55
N SER A 120 11.14 -47.59 -19.20
CA SER A 120 10.25 -46.91 -18.23
C SER A 120 10.82 -46.86 -16.80
N SER A 121 11.60 -47.86 -16.37
CA SER A 121 12.17 -47.88 -15.02
C SER A 121 13.37 -46.92 -14.88
N ILE A 122 14.20 -46.81 -15.91
CA ILE A 122 15.34 -45.87 -15.92
C ILE A 122 14.84 -44.43 -16.04
N ALA A 123 13.91 -44.17 -16.98
CA ALA A 123 13.30 -42.86 -17.15
C ALA A 123 12.55 -42.40 -15.88
N GLY A 124 11.92 -43.32 -15.14
CA GLY A 124 11.32 -43.04 -13.84
C GLY A 124 12.35 -42.60 -12.79
N SER A 125 13.46 -43.32 -12.66
CA SER A 125 14.53 -42.97 -11.71
C SER A 125 15.24 -41.64 -12.05
N GLU A 126 15.40 -41.34 -13.34
CA GLU A 126 15.99 -40.08 -13.80
C GLU A 126 15.01 -38.91 -13.57
N LEU A 127 13.71 -39.13 -13.81
CA LEU A 127 12.66 -38.14 -13.54
C LEU A 127 12.64 -37.75 -12.06
N GLU A 128 12.73 -38.72 -11.15
CA GLU A 128 12.84 -38.47 -9.71
C GLU A 128 14.06 -37.60 -9.38
N GLN A 129 15.23 -37.91 -9.92
CA GLN A 129 16.44 -37.13 -9.67
C GLN A 129 16.33 -35.68 -10.19
N VAL A 130 15.81 -35.51 -11.41
CA VAL A 130 15.62 -34.19 -12.02
C VAL A 130 14.63 -33.35 -11.21
N LEU A 131 13.51 -33.92 -10.78
CA LEU A 131 12.50 -33.20 -9.99
C LEU A 131 13.01 -32.84 -8.60
N ARG A 132 13.73 -33.73 -7.92
CA ARG A 132 14.37 -33.41 -6.62
C ARG A 132 15.38 -32.28 -6.73
N GLN A 133 16.21 -32.30 -7.78
CA GLN A 133 17.16 -31.22 -8.02
C GLN A 133 16.46 -29.90 -8.37
N ARG A 134 15.41 -29.96 -9.22
CA ARG A 134 14.57 -28.81 -9.55
C ARG A 134 13.96 -28.21 -8.30
N ARG A 135 13.35 -29.04 -7.44
CA ARG A 135 12.74 -28.60 -6.17
C ARG A 135 13.72 -27.81 -5.33
N LYS A 136 14.93 -28.34 -5.10
CA LYS A 136 15.95 -27.65 -4.29
C LYS A 136 16.28 -26.26 -4.85
N THR A 137 16.46 -26.15 -6.17
CA THR A 137 16.76 -24.87 -6.82
C THR A 137 15.55 -23.94 -6.81
N LEU A 138 14.34 -24.46 -7.00
CA LEU A 138 13.10 -23.68 -6.97
C LEU A 138 12.79 -23.15 -5.57
N GLU A 139 13.01 -23.95 -4.52
CA GLU A 139 12.86 -23.51 -3.13
C GLU A 139 13.77 -22.32 -2.80
N ALA A 140 15.01 -22.29 -3.31
CA ALA A 140 15.91 -21.14 -3.17
C ALA A 140 15.47 -19.94 -4.03
N LEU A 141 14.95 -20.19 -5.23
CA LEU A 141 14.41 -19.14 -6.09
C LEU A 141 13.17 -18.48 -5.47
N ILE A 142 12.29 -19.25 -4.82
CA ILE A 142 11.12 -18.73 -4.10
C ILE A 142 11.52 -17.71 -3.04
N GLU A 143 12.56 -18.01 -2.26
CA GLU A 143 13.05 -17.12 -1.20
C GLU A 143 13.60 -15.80 -1.76
N ARG A 144 14.35 -15.86 -2.87
CA ARG A 144 15.04 -14.69 -3.41
C ARG A 144 14.19 -13.86 -4.39
N ASP A 145 13.38 -14.52 -5.20
CA ASP A 145 12.55 -13.91 -6.23
C ASP A 145 11.27 -14.74 -6.46
N PRO A 146 10.26 -14.60 -5.58
CA PRO A 146 9.03 -15.37 -5.65
C PRO A 146 8.21 -15.07 -6.92
N ALA A 147 8.36 -13.88 -7.51
CA ALA A 147 7.72 -13.52 -8.77
C ALA A 147 8.30 -14.36 -9.93
N THR A 148 9.62 -14.41 -10.07
CA THR A 148 10.30 -15.25 -11.07
C THR A 148 10.05 -16.74 -10.81
N ALA A 149 9.99 -17.16 -9.53
CA ALA A 149 9.65 -18.53 -9.16
C ALA A 149 8.23 -18.91 -9.63
N LEU A 150 7.22 -18.07 -9.35
CA LEU A 150 5.83 -18.30 -9.76
C LEU A 150 5.70 -18.45 -11.28
N LEU A 151 6.44 -17.66 -12.05
CA LEU A 151 6.49 -17.77 -13.52
C LEU A 151 7.22 -19.01 -14.03
N SER A 152 7.93 -19.73 -13.15
CA SER A 152 8.68 -20.95 -13.46
C SER A 152 7.96 -22.23 -12.99
N PHE A 153 6.78 -22.09 -12.38
CA PHE A 153 5.97 -23.23 -11.95
C PHE A 153 5.38 -23.99 -13.14
N PHE A 154 5.22 -25.29 -12.97
CA PHE A 154 4.57 -26.17 -13.92
C PHE A 154 3.09 -25.78 -14.08
N PRO A 155 2.56 -25.87 -15.30
CA PRO A 155 1.12 -25.74 -15.52
C PRO A 155 0.35 -26.78 -14.69
N LYS A 156 -0.85 -26.42 -14.21
CA LYS A 156 -1.70 -27.33 -13.41
C LYS A 156 -2.00 -28.63 -14.17
N SER A 157 -2.18 -28.54 -15.49
CA SER A 157 -2.40 -29.73 -16.34
C SER A 157 -1.18 -30.64 -16.48
N VAL A 158 0.03 -30.13 -16.23
CA VAL A 158 1.28 -30.90 -16.23
C VAL A 158 1.51 -31.55 -14.86
N ILE A 159 1.25 -30.82 -13.77
CA ILE A 159 1.39 -31.34 -12.39
C ILE A 159 0.57 -32.63 -12.21
N GLY A 160 -0.68 -32.63 -12.67
CA GLY A 160 -1.57 -33.80 -12.57
C GLY A 160 -1.13 -35.03 -13.38
N LYS A 161 -0.14 -34.90 -14.26
CA LYS A 161 0.39 -36.01 -15.06
C LYS A 161 1.58 -36.71 -14.40
N PHE A 162 2.25 -36.08 -13.43
CA PHE A 162 3.40 -36.69 -12.77
C PHE A 162 3.00 -37.91 -11.91
N PRO A 163 3.82 -38.98 -11.85
CA PRO A 163 3.54 -40.13 -11.01
C PRO A 163 3.46 -39.79 -9.50
N PRO A 164 2.71 -40.55 -8.69
CA PRO A 164 2.59 -40.30 -7.25
C PRO A 164 3.93 -40.20 -6.50
N ALA A 165 4.95 -40.93 -6.93
CA ALA A 165 6.27 -40.97 -6.29
C ALA A 165 7.03 -39.63 -6.31
N VAL A 166 6.67 -38.70 -7.21
CA VAL A 166 7.33 -37.40 -7.39
C VAL A 166 6.39 -36.21 -7.15
N GLN A 167 5.14 -36.46 -6.73
CA GLN A 167 4.18 -35.37 -6.49
C GLN A 167 4.65 -34.42 -5.38
N ASP A 168 5.37 -34.93 -4.38
CA ASP A 168 5.97 -34.11 -3.32
C ASP A 168 7.18 -33.28 -3.80
N ASP A 169 7.73 -33.59 -4.98
CA ASP A 169 8.87 -32.89 -5.58
C ASP A 169 8.46 -31.77 -6.56
N VAL A 170 7.15 -31.57 -6.77
CA VAL A 170 6.60 -30.49 -7.60
C VAL A 170 5.60 -29.65 -6.80
N GLU A 171 5.50 -28.39 -7.16
CA GLU A 171 4.55 -27.45 -6.58
C GLU A 171 3.10 -27.91 -6.79
N GLN A 172 2.28 -27.81 -5.74
CA GLN A 172 0.89 -28.24 -5.74
C GLN A 172 -0.04 -27.03 -5.65
N PRO A 173 -1.11 -26.94 -6.46
CA PRO A 173 -2.10 -25.88 -6.29
C PRO A 173 -2.83 -26.06 -4.94
N VAL A 174 -3.00 -24.97 -4.20
CA VAL A 174 -3.63 -24.99 -2.87
C VAL A 174 -4.60 -23.83 -2.67
N VAL A 175 -5.62 -24.08 -1.85
CA VAL A 175 -6.45 -23.05 -1.22
C VAL A 175 -6.30 -23.25 0.29
N ILE A 176 -5.79 -22.24 0.99
CA ILE A 176 -5.48 -22.30 2.41
C ILE A 176 -6.27 -21.20 3.13
N GLU A 177 -7.10 -21.61 4.08
CA GLU A 177 -7.58 -20.72 5.13
C GLU A 177 -6.68 -20.83 6.36
N ALA A 178 -6.14 -19.70 6.81
CA ALA A 178 -5.12 -19.64 7.87
C ALA A 178 -5.17 -18.31 8.64
N THR A 179 -4.48 -18.26 9.77
CA THR A 179 -4.05 -17.01 10.39
C THR A 179 -2.80 -16.52 9.69
N ILE A 180 -2.73 -15.25 9.30
CA ILE A 180 -1.50 -14.66 8.78
C ILE A 180 -0.65 -14.07 9.92
N GLU A 181 0.66 -14.22 9.78
CA GLU A 181 1.67 -13.56 10.61
C GLU A 181 2.50 -12.66 9.71
N VAL A 182 2.74 -11.44 10.17
CA VAL A 182 3.50 -10.42 9.45
C VAL A 182 4.64 -10.01 10.35
N PHE A 183 5.84 -10.43 9.99
CA PHE A 183 7.07 -10.05 10.66
C PHE A 183 7.75 -8.97 9.84
N HIS A 184 8.13 -7.90 10.52
CA HIS A 184 8.63 -6.68 9.94
C HIS A 184 10.04 -6.41 10.48
N THR A 185 10.95 -5.97 9.61
CA THR A 185 12.33 -5.61 9.98
C THR A 185 12.67 -4.24 9.43
N ASP A 186 13.19 -3.38 10.30
CA ASP A 186 13.57 -2.01 10.01
C ASP A 186 15.10 -1.86 9.93
N ASP A 187 15.59 -1.52 8.75
CA ASP A 187 16.92 -0.92 8.57
C ASP A 187 16.75 0.60 8.45
N PHE A 188 16.73 1.27 9.59
CA PHE A 188 16.58 2.72 9.63
C PHE A 188 17.73 3.45 8.91
N GLN A 189 18.96 2.90 8.89
CA GLN A 189 20.12 3.53 8.26
C GLN A 189 19.94 3.67 6.76
N ASN A 190 19.56 2.57 6.12
CA ASN A 190 19.34 2.53 4.69
C ASN A 190 17.91 2.97 4.32
N ARG A 191 17.05 3.21 5.33
CA ARG A 191 15.61 3.51 5.18
C ARG A 191 14.90 2.42 4.39
N VAL A 192 15.23 1.18 4.70
CA VAL A 192 14.68 -0.01 4.05
C VAL A 192 13.90 -0.81 5.08
N ALA A 193 12.70 -1.21 4.68
CA ALA A 193 11.86 -2.15 5.40
C ALA A 193 11.88 -3.50 4.68
N ALA A 194 11.88 -4.59 5.44
CA ALA A 194 11.67 -5.93 4.92
C ALA A 194 10.50 -6.60 5.64
N TYR A 195 9.76 -7.42 4.89
CA TYR A 195 8.60 -8.15 5.40
C TYR A 195 8.76 -9.64 5.16
N GLU A 196 8.50 -10.42 6.20
CA GLU A 196 8.33 -11.85 6.12
C GLU A 196 6.91 -12.22 6.50
N TYR A 197 6.31 -13.14 5.75
CA TYR A 197 4.94 -13.55 5.97
C TYR A 197 4.86 -15.04 6.25
N PHE A 198 3.93 -15.42 7.12
CA PHE A 198 3.68 -16.81 7.43
C PHE A 198 2.18 -17.09 7.50
N LEU A 199 1.79 -18.31 7.11
CA LEU A 199 0.42 -18.80 7.25
C LEU A 199 0.39 -19.88 8.31
N LYS A 200 -0.40 -19.68 9.37
CA LYS A 200 -0.61 -20.66 10.44
C LYS A 200 -1.97 -21.34 10.31
N ARG A 201 -1.97 -22.66 10.14
CA ARG A 201 -3.16 -23.51 10.10
C ARG A 201 -3.01 -24.63 11.14
N GLY A 202 -3.67 -24.45 12.29
CA GLY A 202 -3.47 -25.34 13.45
C GLY A 202 -2.02 -25.24 13.96
N LYS A 203 -1.32 -26.37 14.00
CA LYS A 203 0.11 -26.44 14.40
C LYS A 203 1.08 -26.29 13.21
N THR A 204 0.56 -26.22 11.98
CA THR A 204 1.41 -26.08 10.80
C THR A 204 1.59 -24.62 10.47
N ARG A 205 2.85 -24.22 10.28
CA ARG A 205 3.27 -22.87 9.87
C ARG A 205 3.98 -22.96 8.52
N PHE A 206 3.49 -22.21 7.55
CA PHE A 206 4.07 -22.13 6.20
C PHE A 206 4.78 -20.79 6.03
N GLN A 207 5.94 -20.78 5.38
CA GLN A 207 6.53 -19.55 4.85
C GLN A 207 5.67 -19.09 3.67
N PHE A 208 5.24 -17.83 3.70
CA PHE A 208 4.36 -17.28 2.69
C PHE A 208 5.07 -16.20 1.88
N TYR A 209 5.02 -16.36 0.56
CA TYR A 209 5.65 -15.47 -0.41
C TYR A 209 4.55 -14.83 -1.27
N PRO A 210 4.03 -13.65 -0.86
CA PRO A 210 3.10 -12.90 -1.68
C PRO A 210 3.79 -12.36 -2.94
N VAL A 211 3.06 -12.36 -4.05
CA VAL A 211 3.54 -11.88 -5.35
C VAL A 211 2.60 -10.78 -5.88
N GLY A 212 3.17 -9.70 -6.41
CA GLY A 212 2.39 -8.58 -6.98
C GLY A 212 2.14 -7.46 -5.97
N ALA A 213 0.88 -7.19 -5.64
CA ALA A 213 0.52 -6.06 -4.78
C ALA A 213 1.10 -6.20 -3.35
N PRO A 214 1.51 -5.10 -2.70
CA PRO A 214 1.93 -5.12 -1.30
C PRO A 214 0.82 -5.64 -0.40
N LEU A 215 1.19 -6.47 0.58
CA LEU A 215 0.24 -7.04 1.53
C LEU A 215 0.14 -6.16 2.77
N ALA A 216 -1.01 -5.52 2.96
CA ALA A 216 -1.27 -4.60 4.06
C ALA A 216 -2.25 -5.20 5.07
N VAL A 217 -1.77 -6.12 5.91
CA VAL A 217 -2.56 -6.79 6.96
C VAL A 217 -1.74 -6.89 8.25
N SER A 218 -2.42 -6.97 9.39
CA SER A 218 -1.78 -7.21 10.68
C SER A 218 -1.80 -8.71 11.01
N SER A 219 -0.81 -9.15 11.81
CA SER A 219 -0.75 -10.49 12.37
C SER A 219 -2.02 -10.84 13.15
N GLY A 220 -2.46 -12.09 13.03
CA GLY A 220 -3.70 -12.58 13.65
C GLY A 220 -4.94 -12.51 12.72
N ALA A 221 -4.86 -11.79 11.59
CA ALA A 221 -5.96 -11.75 10.63
C ALA A 221 -6.20 -13.15 10.02
N LYS A 222 -7.47 -13.50 9.80
CA LYS A 222 -7.85 -14.73 9.10
C LYS A 222 -7.91 -14.44 7.61
N VAL A 223 -7.26 -15.28 6.82
CA VAL A 223 -7.11 -15.09 5.38
C VAL A 223 -7.44 -16.37 4.62
N ARG A 224 -7.97 -16.22 3.41
CA ARG A 224 -8.06 -17.27 2.39
C ARG A 224 -7.07 -16.94 1.28
N VAL A 225 -6.17 -17.88 1.01
CA VAL A 225 -5.08 -17.74 0.03
C VAL A 225 -5.20 -18.85 -1.01
N GLU A 226 -5.25 -18.49 -2.29
CA GLU A 226 -5.20 -19.40 -3.43
C GLU A 226 -3.87 -19.23 -4.17
N GLY A 227 -3.08 -20.31 -4.26
CA GLY A 227 -1.73 -20.26 -4.83
C GLY A 227 -1.15 -21.65 -5.00
N PHE A 228 0.17 -21.77 -4.80
CA PHE A 228 0.89 -23.04 -4.89
C PHE A 228 1.72 -23.28 -3.63
N GLN A 229 1.85 -24.55 -3.24
CA GLN A 229 2.67 -25.01 -2.13
C GLN A 229 3.80 -25.90 -2.65
N LEU A 230 5.02 -25.66 -2.17
CA LEU A 230 6.18 -26.54 -2.35
C LEU A 230 6.85 -26.75 -0.99
N GLY A 231 6.72 -27.96 -0.44
CA GLY A 231 7.15 -28.24 0.93
C GLY A 231 6.41 -27.35 1.95
N SER A 232 7.17 -26.57 2.74
CA SER A 232 6.63 -25.61 3.72
C SER A 232 6.40 -24.21 3.16
N LYS A 233 6.67 -23.99 1.87
CA LYS A 233 6.58 -22.67 1.21
C LYS A 233 5.29 -22.57 0.43
N VAL A 234 4.59 -21.45 0.60
CA VAL A 234 3.37 -21.11 -0.16
C VAL A 234 3.65 -19.84 -0.95
N VAL A 235 3.41 -19.86 -2.25
CA VAL A 235 3.55 -18.70 -3.13
C VAL A 235 2.18 -18.38 -3.72
N ALA A 236 1.73 -17.14 -3.58
CA ALA A 236 0.43 -16.73 -4.12
C ALA A 236 0.45 -15.29 -4.62
N PRO A 237 -0.23 -15.00 -5.74
CA PRO A 237 -0.48 -13.63 -6.15
C PRO A 237 -1.45 -12.95 -5.18
N ILE A 238 -1.21 -11.67 -4.90
CA ILE A 238 -2.10 -10.82 -4.10
C ILE A 238 -3.04 -10.07 -5.04
N ALA A 239 -4.26 -10.59 -5.15
CA ALA A 239 -5.36 -10.06 -5.95
C ALA A 239 -6.72 -10.43 -5.32
N ASP A 240 -7.77 -9.70 -5.67
CA ASP A 240 -9.12 -9.82 -5.07
C ASP A 240 -9.67 -11.27 -5.14
N ASN A 241 -9.28 -12.02 -6.18
CA ASN A 241 -9.72 -13.40 -6.41
C ASN A 241 -8.79 -14.48 -5.84
N THR A 242 -7.57 -14.13 -5.41
CA THR A 242 -6.57 -15.10 -4.91
C THR A 242 -6.16 -14.85 -3.46
N PHE A 243 -6.46 -13.69 -2.90
CA PHE A 243 -6.20 -13.36 -1.50
C PHE A 243 -7.39 -12.61 -0.91
N GLN A 244 -7.93 -13.12 0.20
CA GLN A 244 -9.08 -12.51 0.88
C GLN A 244 -8.82 -12.45 2.39
N VAL A 245 -9.05 -11.29 2.99
CA VAL A 245 -9.12 -11.15 4.44
C VAL A 245 -10.51 -11.55 4.90
N LEU A 246 -10.62 -12.70 5.55
CA LEU A 246 -11.88 -13.24 6.09
C LEU A 246 -12.31 -12.51 7.37
N SER A 247 -11.34 -12.14 8.21
CA SER A 247 -11.56 -11.29 9.38
C SER A 247 -10.28 -10.57 9.78
N ALA A 248 -10.39 -9.29 10.15
CA ALA A 248 -9.28 -8.52 10.71
C ALA A 248 -8.87 -9.06 12.09
N SER A 249 -7.62 -8.77 12.48
CA SER A 249 -7.12 -9.03 13.83
C SER A 249 -7.60 -7.95 14.79
N PRO A 250 -8.07 -8.27 16.01
CA PRO A 250 -8.32 -7.25 17.03
C PRO A 250 -7.00 -6.60 17.47
N LEU A 251 -6.98 -5.26 17.51
CA LEU A 251 -5.81 -4.50 17.96
C LEU A 251 -5.90 -4.29 19.47
N GLU A 252 -5.09 -5.01 20.24
CA GLU A 252 -4.93 -4.77 21.68
C GLU A 252 -3.97 -3.60 21.90
N SER A 253 -4.51 -2.38 21.86
CA SER A 253 -3.73 -1.14 21.74
C SER A 253 -3.98 -0.08 22.82
N ILE A 254 -4.77 -0.42 23.84
CA ILE A 254 -5.12 0.46 24.97
C ILE A 254 -4.97 -0.28 26.31
N GLY A 255 -4.89 0.47 27.40
CA GLY A 255 -4.66 -0.02 28.76
C GLY A 255 -3.19 -0.28 29.06
N ASP A 256 -2.94 -0.99 30.16
CA ASP A 256 -1.61 -1.44 30.55
C ASP A 256 -1.13 -2.57 29.63
N GLN A 257 -0.08 -2.29 28.86
CA GLN A 257 0.61 -3.26 28.03
C GLN A 257 1.72 -3.91 28.87
N LYS A 258 1.39 -5.06 29.46
CA LYS A 258 2.34 -5.91 30.20
C LYS A 258 3.41 -6.46 29.25
N THR A 259 4.66 -6.07 29.47
CA THR A 259 5.80 -6.36 28.58
C THR A 259 6.96 -6.98 29.36
N LEU A 260 7.47 -8.10 28.86
CA LEU A 260 8.74 -8.66 29.31
C LEU A 260 9.86 -8.15 28.41
N ALA A 261 10.85 -7.47 28.98
CA ALA A 261 12.07 -7.10 28.27
C ALA A 261 13.22 -8.04 28.65
N VAL A 262 13.89 -8.59 27.66
CA VAL A 262 15.03 -9.50 27.85
C VAL A 262 16.28 -8.86 27.25
N LEU A 263 17.26 -8.59 28.09
CA LEU A 263 18.57 -8.06 27.70
C LEU A 263 19.45 -9.21 27.21
N ILE A 264 19.92 -9.12 25.96
CA ILE A 264 20.63 -10.18 25.25
C ILE A 264 22.04 -9.75 24.89
N ASP A 265 23.02 -10.54 25.32
CA ASP A 265 24.41 -10.51 24.88
C ASP A 265 24.70 -11.70 23.95
N PHE A 266 25.80 -11.61 23.21
CA PHE A 266 26.41 -12.65 22.39
C PHE A 266 27.82 -12.93 22.90
N LEU A 267 28.43 -14.03 22.45
CA LEU A 267 29.79 -14.39 22.86
C LEU A 267 30.84 -13.33 22.49
N ASP A 268 30.57 -12.53 21.46
CA ASP A 268 31.41 -11.46 20.94
C ASP A 268 30.84 -10.05 21.20
N SER A 269 29.81 -9.92 22.04
CA SER A 269 29.32 -8.61 22.47
C SER A 269 30.43 -7.83 23.20
N PRO A 270 30.56 -6.52 22.94
CA PRO A 270 31.45 -5.66 23.72
C PRO A 270 31.19 -5.79 25.22
N GLN A 271 32.24 -5.66 26.02
CA GLN A 271 32.11 -5.70 27.48
C GLN A 271 32.70 -4.41 28.09
N PRO A 272 32.09 -3.86 29.16
CA PRO A 272 30.87 -4.35 29.85
C PRO A 272 29.57 -4.05 29.06
N PRO A 273 28.42 -4.64 29.44
CA PRO A 273 27.13 -4.31 28.82
C PRO A 273 26.75 -2.82 28.98
N PRO A 274 25.89 -2.26 28.12
CA PRO A 274 25.66 -0.81 28.03
C PRO A 274 24.98 -0.19 29.25
N PHE A 275 24.25 -1.00 30.02
CA PHE A 275 23.64 -0.65 31.30
C PHE A 275 23.41 -1.90 32.15
N SER A 276 23.26 -1.73 33.46
CA SER A 276 22.92 -2.84 34.36
C SER A 276 21.45 -3.24 34.22
N GLN A 277 21.12 -4.51 34.48
CA GLN A 277 19.73 -4.99 34.51
C GLN A 277 18.82 -4.11 35.39
N SER A 278 19.33 -3.66 36.54
CA SER A 278 18.59 -2.81 37.49
C SER A 278 18.21 -1.44 36.94
N GLN A 279 18.94 -0.93 35.93
CA GLN A 279 18.60 0.32 35.24
C GLN A 279 17.53 0.12 34.16
N GLY A 280 17.37 -1.10 33.65
CA GLY A 280 16.45 -1.45 32.57
C GLY A 280 15.01 -0.98 32.81
N PRO A 281 14.37 -1.26 33.97
CA PRO A 281 13.00 -0.83 34.24
C PRO A 281 12.82 0.70 34.16
N ALA A 282 13.82 1.47 34.60
CA ALA A 282 13.79 2.92 34.52
C ALA A 282 13.90 3.41 33.07
N LEU A 283 14.77 2.79 32.26
CA LEU A 283 14.94 3.12 30.85
C LEU A 283 13.70 2.80 30.01
N ILE A 284 13.12 1.61 30.22
CA ILE A 284 12.04 1.08 29.38
C ILE A 284 10.66 1.58 29.83
N PHE A 285 10.34 1.49 31.13
CA PHE A 285 8.97 1.73 31.62
C PHE A 285 8.78 3.08 32.33
N GLN A 286 9.85 3.85 32.55
CA GLN A 286 9.78 5.14 33.24
C GLN A 286 10.45 6.28 32.43
N GLY A 287 10.98 5.97 31.24
CA GLY A 287 11.70 6.89 30.38
C GLY A 287 10.82 7.67 29.39
N PRO A 288 11.45 8.38 28.45
CA PRO A 288 10.76 9.16 27.41
C PRO A 288 9.77 8.36 26.57
N MET A 289 10.03 7.08 26.24
CA MET A 289 9.05 6.24 25.53
C MET A 289 7.71 6.12 26.28
N GLN A 290 7.74 5.88 27.60
CA GLN A 290 6.51 5.81 28.41
C GLN A 290 5.76 7.14 28.42
N ALA A 291 6.50 8.26 28.48
CA ALA A 291 5.91 9.60 28.41
C ALA A 291 5.31 9.88 27.03
N PHE A 292 5.98 9.47 25.95
CA PHE A 292 5.51 9.59 24.58
C PHE A 292 4.16 8.89 24.40
N TYR A 293 4.06 7.61 24.79
CA TYR A 293 2.80 6.88 24.62
C TYR A 293 1.67 7.47 25.45
N LYS A 294 1.93 7.95 26.67
CA LYS A 294 0.91 8.64 27.47
C LYS A 294 0.42 9.92 26.77
N GLU A 295 1.33 10.74 26.27
CA GLU A 295 0.98 11.99 25.58
C GLU A 295 0.27 11.72 24.25
N ALA A 296 0.89 10.93 23.36
CA ALA A 296 0.39 10.66 22.02
C ALA A 296 -0.98 9.95 22.04
N SER A 297 -1.22 9.10 23.05
CA SER A 297 -2.47 8.35 23.17
C SER A 297 -3.54 9.01 24.04
N TYR A 298 -3.30 10.19 24.61
CA TYR A 298 -4.23 10.79 25.58
C TYR A 298 -4.48 9.90 26.81
N ASP A 299 -3.40 9.39 27.39
CA ASP A 299 -3.37 8.46 28.53
C ASP A 299 -4.13 7.15 28.31
N GLN A 300 -4.44 6.78 27.05
CA GLN A 300 -5.14 5.53 26.75
C GLN A 300 -4.23 4.30 26.82
N ILE A 301 -2.91 4.46 26.73
CA ILE A 301 -1.94 3.36 26.82
C ILE A 301 -0.84 3.64 27.84
N SER A 302 -0.41 2.59 28.53
CA SER A 302 0.77 2.61 29.39
C SER A 302 1.52 1.29 29.29
N TRP A 303 2.78 1.26 29.75
CA TRP A 303 3.64 0.10 29.67
C TRP A 303 4.13 -0.26 31.07
N SER A 304 4.09 -1.55 31.39
CA SER A 304 4.64 -2.07 32.64
C SER A 304 5.20 -3.46 32.42
N GLY A 305 6.00 -3.94 33.36
CA GLY A 305 6.46 -5.31 33.37
C GLY A 305 7.87 -5.43 33.92
N ASP A 306 8.58 -6.44 33.43
CA ASP A 306 9.81 -6.94 34.02
C ASP A 306 10.97 -6.86 33.03
N VAL A 307 12.17 -6.67 33.57
CA VAL A 307 13.42 -6.66 32.79
C VAL A 307 14.37 -7.71 33.35
N ILE A 308 14.75 -8.66 32.50
CA ILE A 308 15.68 -9.75 32.82
C ILE A 308 16.88 -9.75 31.88
N GLY A 309 17.94 -10.48 32.25
CA GLY A 309 19.23 -10.49 31.55
C GLY A 309 20.31 -9.71 32.32
N TRP A 310 21.52 -9.53 31.79
CA TRP A 310 21.99 -9.92 30.46
C TRP A 310 22.13 -11.43 30.33
N TYR A 311 21.43 -12.00 29.35
CA TYR A 311 21.58 -13.41 28.96
C TYR A 311 22.47 -13.49 27.72
N THR A 312 23.58 -14.24 27.82
CA THR A 312 24.48 -14.46 26.69
C THR A 312 24.02 -15.67 25.89
N VAL A 313 23.59 -15.46 24.64
CA VAL A 313 23.26 -16.57 23.72
C VAL A 313 24.54 -17.36 23.37
N PRO A 314 24.46 -18.68 23.15
CA PRO A 314 25.62 -19.54 22.96
C PRO A 314 26.22 -19.48 21.55
N ARG A 315 26.28 -18.29 20.96
CA ARG A 315 26.86 -17.99 19.63
C ARG A 315 27.32 -16.54 19.53
N ASN A 316 28.06 -16.24 18.46
CA ASN A 316 28.38 -14.87 18.10
C ASN A 316 27.14 -14.14 17.53
N GLY A 317 27.14 -12.81 17.59
CA GLY A 317 26.11 -11.96 17.00
C GLY A 317 26.20 -11.84 15.48
N VAL A 318 27.26 -12.40 14.89
CA VAL A 318 27.50 -12.43 13.44
C VAL A 318 27.69 -13.85 12.93
N ASP A 319 27.11 -14.12 11.77
CA ASP A 319 27.31 -15.37 11.05
C ASP A 319 28.72 -15.47 10.44
N THR A 320 29.04 -16.62 9.84
CA THR A 320 30.35 -16.84 9.18
C THR A 320 30.59 -15.93 7.97
N GLY A 321 29.54 -15.30 7.44
CA GLY A 321 29.60 -14.33 6.35
C GLY A 321 29.75 -12.88 6.82
N GLY A 322 29.71 -12.63 8.13
CA GLY A 322 29.75 -11.28 8.72
C GLY A 322 28.40 -10.56 8.76
N ASN A 323 27.29 -11.26 8.52
CA ASN A 323 25.95 -10.67 8.63
C ASN A 323 25.45 -10.77 10.08
N PRO A 324 24.73 -9.74 10.59
CA PRO A 324 24.14 -9.80 11.91
C PRO A 324 23.06 -10.90 11.99
N GLU A 325 23.12 -11.72 13.03
CA GLU A 325 22.14 -12.80 13.28
C GLU A 325 21.35 -12.49 14.56
N TRP A 326 20.17 -11.87 14.39
CA TRP A 326 19.30 -11.44 15.49
C TRP A 326 18.91 -12.59 16.44
N PRO A 327 18.67 -12.33 17.74
CA PRO A 327 18.31 -13.37 18.68
C PRO A 327 16.91 -13.91 18.40
N SER A 328 16.78 -15.23 18.45
CA SER A 328 15.50 -15.93 18.34
C SER A 328 14.97 -16.26 19.73
N TYR A 329 13.72 -15.88 20.01
CA TYR A 329 13.02 -16.32 21.23
C TYR A 329 12.49 -17.76 21.15
N GLY A 330 12.54 -18.36 19.96
CA GLY A 330 12.04 -19.68 19.67
C GLY A 330 10.51 -19.79 19.51
N TYR A 331 10.07 -20.13 18.29
CA TYR A 331 8.65 -20.31 17.96
C TYR A 331 8.26 -21.79 18.07
N ASP A 332 7.10 -22.11 18.67
CA ASP A 332 6.54 -23.47 18.78
C ASP A 332 7.54 -24.56 19.24
N LEU A 333 8.29 -24.30 20.32
CA LEU A 333 9.24 -25.22 21.00
C LEU A 333 10.63 -25.39 20.36
N TYR A 334 10.94 -24.73 19.24
CA TYR A 334 12.30 -24.62 18.74
C TYR A 334 12.96 -23.37 19.32
N ASP A 335 13.88 -23.51 20.27
CA ASP A 335 14.56 -22.40 20.99
C ASP A 335 16.08 -22.47 20.75
N PRO A 336 16.57 -22.09 19.56
CA PRO A 336 17.97 -22.29 19.18
C PRO A 336 18.94 -21.49 20.04
N ASP A 337 18.50 -20.33 20.53
CA ASP A 337 19.33 -19.43 21.34
C ASP A 337 19.14 -19.63 22.85
N GLY A 338 18.23 -20.51 23.26
CA GLY A 338 17.93 -20.79 24.67
C GLY A 338 17.24 -19.63 25.41
N VAL A 339 16.70 -18.64 24.68
CA VAL A 339 16.07 -17.45 25.27
C VAL A 339 14.80 -17.85 26.05
N TYR A 340 13.96 -18.72 25.48
CA TYR A 340 12.77 -19.18 26.18
C TYR A 340 13.12 -20.10 27.37
N ALA A 341 14.15 -20.94 27.24
CA ALA A 341 14.69 -21.70 28.35
C ALA A 341 15.20 -20.79 29.48
N TYR A 342 15.89 -19.70 29.14
CA TYR A 342 16.34 -18.69 30.08
C TYR A 342 15.16 -18.00 30.79
N ILE A 343 14.14 -17.55 30.06
CA ILE A 343 12.93 -16.94 30.64
C ILE A 343 12.29 -17.87 31.66
N LYS A 344 12.13 -19.16 31.34
CA LYS A 344 11.60 -20.17 32.27
C LYS A 344 12.49 -20.34 33.51
N SER A 345 13.82 -20.30 33.35
CA SER A 345 14.75 -20.39 34.47
C SER A 345 14.60 -19.24 35.47
N GLN A 346 14.07 -18.09 35.03
CA GLN A 346 13.75 -16.94 35.88
C GLN A 346 12.38 -17.07 36.58
N ASN A 347 11.70 -18.22 36.48
CA ASN A 347 10.34 -18.46 36.97
C ASN A 347 9.29 -17.51 36.37
N ILE A 348 9.49 -17.09 35.11
CA ILE A 348 8.57 -16.20 34.40
C ILE A 348 7.61 -17.03 33.53
N ASP A 349 6.32 -16.80 33.72
CA ASP A 349 5.25 -17.31 32.86
C ASP A 349 4.89 -16.27 31.80
N LEU A 350 5.26 -16.54 30.54
CA LEU A 350 4.99 -15.63 29.42
C LEU A 350 3.50 -15.39 29.16
N THR A 351 2.61 -16.26 29.63
CA THR A 351 1.16 -16.04 29.47
C THR A 351 0.64 -14.86 30.30
N GLN A 352 1.44 -14.37 31.26
CA GLN A 352 1.14 -13.17 32.05
C GLN A 352 1.49 -11.85 31.32
N TYR A 353 2.15 -11.94 30.16
CA TYR A 353 2.60 -10.80 29.38
C TYR A 353 1.86 -10.76 28.05
N GLN A 354 1.67 -9.54 27.55
CA GLN A 354 1.11 -9.32 26.23
C GLN A 354 2.22 -9.17 25.18
N ARG A 355 3.45 -8.87 25.63
CA ARG A 355 4.57 -8.53 24.76
C ARG A 355 5.90 -9.06 25.29
N LEU A 356 6.77 -9.43 24.35
CA LEU A 356 8.15 -9.80 24.58
C LEU A 356 9.06 -8.89 23.74
N VAL A 357 9.98 -8.19 24.38
CA VAL A 357 10.96 -7.33 23.72
C VAL A 357 12.35 -7.87 23.98
N LEU A 358 13.08 -8.22 22.91
CA LEU A 358 14.48 -8.62 22.99
C LEU A 358 15.37 -7.41 22.74
N LEU A 359 16.19 -7.02 23.70
CA LEU A 359 17.16 -5.95 23.55
C LEU A 359 18.51 -6.57 23.21
N ALA A 360 18.90 -6.53 21.93
CA ALA A 360 20.09 -7.18 21.39
C ALA A 360 21.32 -6.27 21.41
N HIS A 361 22.35 -6.66 22.16
CA HIS A 361 23.59 -5.89 22.27
C HIS A 361 24.68 -6.43 21.34
N HIS A 362 24.76 -5.85 20.14
CA HIS A 362 25.87 -6.07 19.24
C HIS A 362 26.04 -4.86 18.29
N PRO A 363 27.26 -4.36 18.00
CA PRO A 363 27.47 -3.16 17.18
C PRO A 363 26.90 -3.21 15.76
N LEU A 364 26.72 -4.42 15.22
CA LEU A 364 26.13 -4.65 13.90
C LEU A 364 24.62 -4.88 13.91
N MET A 365 23.99 -5.03 15.08
CA MET A 365 22.53 -5.13 15.21
C MET A 365 21.95 -3.75 15.42
N GLN A 366 21.72 -3.04 14.32
CA GLN A 366 21.15 -1.69 14.35
C GLN A 366 19.70 -1.71 13.89
N GLY A 367 18.88 -0.85 14.48
CA GLY A 367 17.45 -0.79 14.21
C GLY A 367 16.64 -1.81 15.00
N GLY A 368 15.61 -2.38 14.39
CA GLY A 368 14.66 -3.24 15.10
C GLY A 368 13.84 -4.12 14.16
N SER A 369 13.04 -4.98 14.79
CA SER A 369 12.07 -5.81 14.10
C SER A 369 10.90 -6.11 15.03
N ALA A 370 9.73 -6.35 14.46
CA ALA A 370 8.54 -6.65 15.22
C ALA A 370 7.53 -7.46 14.40
N PHE A 371 6.74 -8.29 15.07
CA PHE A 371 5.46 -8.67 14.48
C PHE A 371 4.53 -7.47 14.44
N VAL A 372 3.83 -7.30 13.32
CA VAL A 372 2.79 -6.28 13.17
C VAL A 372 1.55 -6.78 13.91
N GLY A 373 1.41 -6.46 15.19
CA GLY A 373 0.41 -6.98 16.10
C GLY A 373 0.87 -8.24 16.86
N LYS A 374 -0.09 -9.12 17.19
CA LYS A 374 0.16 -10.35 17.97
C LYS A 374 0.16 -11.59 17.10
N VAL A 375 0.97 -12.57 17.49
CA VAL A 375 0.95 -13.92 16.94
C VAL A 375 0.49 -14.92 18.01
N ASP A 376 -0.19 -15.98 17.58
CA ASP A 376 -0.64 -17.05 18.48
C ASP A 376 0.50 -18.01 18.77
N LEU A 377 1.04 -17.99 19.99
CA LEU A 377 2.02 -18.96 20.46
C LEU A 377 1.36 -20.05 21.31
N ILE A 378 1.88 -21.28 21.24
CA ILE A 378 1.37 -22.39 22.05
C ILE A 378 2.21 -22.54 23.32
N PHE A 379 1.63 -22.24 24.47
CA PHE A 379 2.20 -22.50 25.79
C PHE A 379 1.39 -23.57 26.52
N ASN A 380 2.03 -24.67 26.93
CA ASN A 380 1.37 -25.78 27.65
C ASN A 380 0.08 -26.28 26.96
N GLY A 381 0.05 -26.28 25.62
CA GLY A 381 -1.10 -26.72 24.83
C GLY A 381 -2.22 -25.69 24.65
N THR A 382 -2.05 -24.46 25.15
CA THR A 382 -3.00 -23.35 25.02
C THR A 382 -2.42 -22.25 24.14
N ASN A 383 -3.24 -21.65 23.27
CA ASN A 383 -2.84 -20.50 22.47
C ASN A 383 -2.82 -19.23 23.33
N HIS A 384 -1.77 -18.43 23.17
CA HIS A 384 -1.62 -17.13 23.79
C HIS A 384 -1.14 -16.13 22.74
N GLY A 385 -1.85 -15.01 22.61
CA GLY A 385 -1.47 -13.92 21.71
C GLY A 385 -0.34 -13.10 22.30
N LEU A 386 0.83 -13.13 21.67
CA LEU A 386 2.01 -12.38 22.10
C LEU A 386 2.51 -11.51 20.94
N SER A 387 2.77 -10.23 21.20
CA SER A 387 3.55 -9.41 20.26
C SER A 387 5.03 -9.49 20.62
N ILE A 388 5.88 -9.59 19.60
CA ILE A 388 7.30 -9.88 19.81
C ILE A 388 8.11 -8.96 18.94
N SER A 389 9.07 -8.28 19.56
CA SER A 389 9.97 -7.35 18.91
C SER A 389 11.40 -7.51 19.38
N SER A 390 12.32 -7.06 18.53
CA SER A 390 13.75 -6.96 18.83
C SER A 390 14.20 -5.52 18.63
N VAL A 391 15.01 -5.02 19.55
CA VAL A 391 15.56 -3.65 19.57
C VAL A 391 17.07 -3.75 19.64
N GLY A 392 17.76 -3.13 18.68
CA GLY A 392 19.22 -3.09 18.59
C GLY A 392 19.80 -1.73 18.99
N SER A 393 20.96 -1.40 18.41
CA SER A 393 21.70 -0.15 18.59
C SER A 393 22.07 0.16 20.05
N LEU A 394 22.28 -0.87 20.86
CA LEU A 394 22.47 -0.70 22.31
C LEU A 394 23.82 -0.09 22.70
N ASP A 395 24.83 -0.12 21.84
CA ASP A 395 26.12 0.56 22.08
C ASP A 395 25.99 2.10 22.11
N VAL A 396 24.98 2.61 21.41
CA VAL A 396 24.69 4.06 21.29
C VAL A 396 23.29 4.39 21.79
N TYR A 397 22.74 3.53 22.66
CA TYR A 397 21.35 3.59 23.12
C TYR A 397 20.97 4.96 23.70
N ASN A 398 21.88 5.57 24.46
CA ASN A 398 21.69 6.82 25.18
C ASN A 398 22.11 8.06 24.40
N GLN A 399 22.63 7.88 23.19
CA GLN A 399 22.96 9.01 22.31
C GLN A 399 21.66 9.61 21.77
N PRO A 400 21.64 10.93 21.46
CA PRO A 400 20.53 11.53 20.75
C PRO A 400 20.17 10.71 19.51
N SER A 401 18.87 10.53 19.27
CA SER A 401 18.40 9.75 18.13
C SER A 401 19.04 10.26 16.83
N SER A 402 19.67 9.36 16.08
CA SER A 402 20.14 9.68 14.73
C SER A 402 19.00 9.87 13.72
N TRP A 403 17.75 9.64 14.15
CA TRP A 403 16.53 9.61 13.34
C TRP A 403 15.70 10.90 13.47
N GLY A 404 16.36 12.01 13.79
CA GLY A 404 15.73 13.32 13.91
C GLY A 404 16.14 14.03 15.17
N ALA A 405 16.80 15.19 15.00
CA ALA A 405 17.16 16.04 16.12
C ALA A 405 15.88 16.57 16.77
N GLN A 406 15.66 16.16 18.03
CA GLN A 406 14.57 16.68 18.84
C GLN A 406 15.09 17.79 19.77
N PRO A 407 14.27 18.81 20.07
CA PRO A 407 14.64 19.88 21.01
C PRO A 407 14.58 19.43 22.49
N PHE A 408 14.32 18.16 22.74
CA PHE A 408 14.23 17.52 24.06
C PHE A 408 15.05 16.23 24.06
N ALA A 409 15.27 15.64 25.24
CA ALA A 409 15.97 14.37 25.36
C ALA A 409 15.17 13.25 24.67
N TRP A 410 15.73 12.73 23.58
CA TRP A 410 15.16 11.64 22.80
C TRP A 410 16.30 10.80 22.23
N THR A 411 16.45 9.59 22.75
CA THR A 411 17.60 8.75 22.46
C THR A 411 17.34 7.73 21.35
N ASN A 412 18.38 7.05 20.87
CA ASN A 412 18.20 5.93 19.95
C ASN A 412 17.30 4.84 20.53
N LEU A 413 17.44 4.54 21.83
CA LEU A 413 16.57 3.57 22.49
C LEU A 413 15.11 4.02 22.49
N ASP A 414 14.85 5.29 22.82
CA ASP A 414 13.48 5.83 22.86
C ASP A 414 12.79 5.74 21.50
N TYR A 415 13.51 6.12 20.43
CA TYR A 415 12.98 6.07 19.06
C TYR A 415 12.68 4.65 18.62
N ILE A 416 13.68 3.75 18.65
CA ILE A 416 13.53 2.39 18.13
C ILE A 416 12.47 1.64 18.95
N LEU A 417 12.52 1.74 20.28
CA LEU A 417 11.53 1.07 21.12
C LEU A 417 10.11 1.59 20.85
N THR A 418 9.92 2.89 20.66
CA THR A 418 8.61 3.46 20.29
C THR A 418 8.13 2.96 18.92
N HIS A 419 9.04 2.85 17.94
CA HIS A 419 8.70 2.37 16.59
C HIS A 419 8.29 0.90 16.60
N GLU A 420 9.12 0.03 17.18
CA GLU A 420 8.86 -1.42 17.21
C GLU A 420 7.63 -1.77 18.04
N LEU A 421 7.40 -1.04 19.15
CA LEU A 421 6.18 -1.21 19.92
C LEU A 421 4.94 -0.73 19.15
N GLY A 422 5.07 0.29 18.28
CA GLY A 422 4.02 0.70 17.35
C GLY A 422 3.62 -0.42 16.39
N HIS A 423 4.61 -1.10 15.79
CA HIS A 423 4.36 -2.34 15.04
C HIS A 423 3.67 -3.39 15.89
N GLY A 424 4.12 -3.61 17.13
CA GLY A 424 3.48 -4.55 18.05
C GLY A 424 2.04 -4.20 18.45
N LEU A 425 1.61 -2.94 18.30
CA LEU A 425 0.21 -2.52 18.45
C LEU A 425 -0.63 -2.78 17.18
N GLY A 426 0.02 -3.06 16.04
CA GLY A 426 -0.60 -3.54 14.81
C GLY A 426 -0.59 -2.58 13.63
N VAL A 427 0.14 -1.46 13.71
CA VAL A 427 0.31 -0.51 12.60
C VAL A 427 1.57 -0.80 11.79
N LEU A 428 1.52 -0.54 10.50
CA LEU A 428 2.66 -0.47 9.57
C LEU A 428 3.22 0.96 9.55
N HIS A 429 4.14 1.23 8.63
CA HIS A 429 4.74 2.55 8.49
C HIS A 429 3.73 3.65 8.11
N ALA A 430 4.02 4.85 8.61
CA ALA A 430 3.46 6.09 8.11
C ALA A 430 4.30 6.56 6.92
N ASP A 431 3.74 6.38 5.73
CA ASP A 431 4.40 6.73 4.48
C ASP A 431 4.03 8.15 4.06
N SER A 432 4.54 8.55 2.90
CA SER A 432 3.99 9.70 2.18
C SER A 432 3.53 9.37 0.76
N TRP A 433 2.73 10.29 0.22
CA TRP A 433 2.21 10.28 -1.14
C TRP A 433 2.71 11.50 -1.89
N GLU A 434 3.53 11.26 -2.91
CA GLU A 434 4.11 12.28 -3.79
C GLU A 434 3.59 12.07 -5.20
N CYS A 435 3.18 13.14 -5.89
CA CYS A 435 2.62 13.08 -7.24
C CYS A 435 3.30 14.04 -8.24
N GLY A 436 4.43 14.61 -7.85
CA GLY A 436 5.21 15.58 -8.60
C GLY A 436 4.64 17.00 -8.47
N GLN A 437 5.31 17.93 -9.16
CA GLN A 437 5.00 19.36 -9.08
C GLN A 437 3.53 19.67 -9.39
N ALA A 438 2.93 20.53 -8.56
CA ALA A 438 1.59 21.08 -8.70
C ALA A 438 0.40 20.12 -8.55
N ARG A 439 0.59 18.83 -8.23
CA ARG A 439 -0.51 17.88 -8.04
C ARG A 439 -0.37 17.08 -6.74
N VAL A 440 -1.44 17.08 -5.93
CA VAL A 440 -1.48 16.39 -4.62
C VAL A 440 -1.86 14.92 -4.73
N LEU A 441 -2.88 14.58 -5.54
CA LEU A 441 -3.51 13.25 -5.54
C LEU A 441 -3.28 12.43 -6.81
N TYR A 442 -3.42 13.05 -7.99
CA TYR A 442 -3.47 12.38 -9.30
C TYR A 442 -2.49 12.99 -10.30
N GLY A 443 -1.19 12.88 -10.00
CA GLY A 443 -0.09 13.28 -10.87
C GLY A 443 0.33 12.24 -11.90
N LYS A 444 1.25 12.64 -12.79
CA LYS A 444 1.85 11.71 -13.78
C LYS A 444 2.89 10.77 -13.17
N GLN A 445 3.43 11.12 -12.00
CA GLN A 445 4.48 10.39 -11.31
C GLN A 445 4.09 10.29 -9.83
N CYS A 446 3.06 9.51 -9.56
CA CYS A 446 2.67 9.25 -8.19
C CYS A 446 3.44 8.08 -7.58
N ALA A 447 4.03 8.28 -6.42
CA ALA A 447 4.80 7.30 -5.69
C ALA A 447 4.42 7.30 -4.21
N ASN A 448 4.39 6.10 -3.64
CA ASN A 448 4.38 5.89 -2.21
C ASN A 448 5.84 5.85 -1.75
N LEU A 449 6.18 6.67 -0.77
CA LEU A 449 7.51 6.70 -0.19
C LEU A 449 7.43 6.10 1.21
N ALA A 450 8.04 4.92 1.40
CA ALA A 450 8.13 4.25 2.69
C ALA A 450 8.83 5.16 3.71
N TYR A 451 8.33 5.19 4.96
CA TYR A 451 8.74 6.15 6.01
C TYR A 451 8.59 7.63 5.63
N GLY A 452 7.90 7.94 4.53
CA GLY A 452 7.87 9.28 3.96
C GLY A 452 7.21 10.32 4.87
N ASN A 453 6.46 9.91 5.90
CA ASN A 453 5.93 10.84 6.88
C ASN A 453 7.01 11.28 7.88
N TRP A 454 7.52 12.49 7.71
CA TRP A 454 8.55 13.06 8.60
C TRP A 454 8.01 13.51 9.96
N TYR A 455 6.69 13.45 10.16
CA TYR A 455 5.99 13.98 11.32
C TYR A 455 5.38 12.87 12.18
N ASP A 456 5.74 11.62 11.94
CA ASP A 456 5.16 10.47 12.63
C ASP A 456 6.28 9.53 13.08
N ALA A 457 6.22 9.04 14.31
CA ALA A 457 7.19 8.07 14.84
C ALA A 457 7.12 6.70 14.12
N MET A 458 6.01 6.37 13.45
CA MET A 458 5.93 5.22 12.53
C MET A 458 6.39 5.56 11.11
N GLY A 459 6.75 6.81 10.84
CA GLY A 459 7.42 7.25 9.63
C GLY A 459 8.90 7.52 9.91
N ALA A 460 9.42 8.62 9.40
CA ALA A 460 10.80 9.02 9.64
C ALA A 460 11.00 9.81 10.95
N GLY A 461 9.93 10.32 11.59
CA GLY A 461 10.00 11.01 12.88
C GLY A 461 10.91 12.26 12.95
N TYR A 462 11.39 12.79 11.82
CA TYR A 462 12.39 13.86 11.78
C TYR A 462 11.93 15.19 12.36
N ARG A 463 10.66 15.53 12.16
CA ARG A 463 10.11 16.88 12.40
C ARG A 463 9.04 16.91 13.48
N ALA A 464 8.43 15.78 13.79
CA ALA A 464 7.46 15.58 14.86
C ALA A 464 7.27 14.07 15.10
N LEU A 465 6.71 13.68 16.24
CA LEU A 465 6.69 12.26 16.65
C LEU A 465 5.30 11.70 16.88
N HIS A 466 4.27 12.51 17.16
CA HIS A 466 2.92 11.98 17.36
C HIS A 466 2.48 11.10 16.17
N PHE A 467 1.83 9.98 16.49
CA PHE A 467 1.15 9.16 15.51
C PHE A 467 0.06 10.00 14.83
N ASN A 468 -0.07 9.85 13.53
CA ASN A 468 -1.09 10.54 12.74
C ASN A 468 -2.52 10.15 13.16
N ALA A 469 -3.48 10.99 12.81
CA ALA A 469 -4.90 10.84 13.13
C ALA A 469 -5.48 9.47 12.72
N TYR A 470 -5.07 8.90 11.57
CA TYR A 470 -5.55 7.58 11.17
C TYR A 470 -5.08 6.50 12.14
N PHE A 471 -3.80 6.51 12.53
CA PHE A 471 -3.27 5.55 13.49
C PHE A 471 -3.88 5.72 14.88
N LYS A 472 -4.12 6.95 15.35
CA LYS A 472 -4.83 7.16 16.62
C LYS A 472 -6.27 6.63 16.59
N ASP A 473 -7.00 6.78 15.48
CA ASP A 473 -8.37 6.23 15.32
C ASP A 473 -8.32 4.70 15.25
N LEU A 474 -7.40 4.14 14.46
CA LEU A 474 -7.21 2.70 14.28
C LEU A 474 -6.84 1.99 15.59
N LEU A 475 -5.95 2.59 16.39
CA LEU A 475 -5.53 2.08 17.69
C LEU A 475 -6.52 2.39 18.82
N GLY A 476 -7.62 3.10 18.53
CA GLY A 476 -8.63 3.43 19.54
C GLY A 476 -8.17 4.39 20.62
N TRP A 477 -7.14 5.21 20.37
CA TRP A 477 -6.60 6.17 21.34
C TRP A 477 -7.51 7.37 21.56
N THR A 478 -8.53 7.57 20.71
CA THR A 478 -9.58 8.53 21.00
C THR A 478 -10.90 8.10 20.38
N SER A 479 -11.98 8.34 21.11
CA SER A 479 -13.36 8.14 20.65
C SER A 479 -13.99 9.43 20.11
N GLN A 480 -13.25 10.55 20.13
CA GLN A 480 -13.77 11.90 19.90
C GLN A 480 -13.43 12.45 18.51
N ALA A 481 -13.08 11.59 17.55
CA ALA A 481 -12.83 11.99 16.17
C ALA A 481 -14.11 12.58 15.52
N VAL A 482 -13.99 13.74 14.88
CA VAL A 482 -15.10 14.35 14.14
C VAL A 482 -15.33 13.54 12.87
N THR A 483 -16.51 12.95 12.71
CA THR A 483 -16.92 12.36 11.43
C THR A 483 -17.58 13.43 10.56
N ILE A 484 -16.89 13.84 9.50
CA ILE A 484 -17.40 14.82 8.53
C ILE A 484 -18.15 14.07 7.44
N SER A 485 -19.49 14.16 7.46
CA SER A 485 -20.37 13.46 6.51
C SER A 485 -21.24 14.39 5.65
N GLN A 486 -21.07 15.71 5.79
CA GLN A 486 -21.80 16.73 5.05
C GLN A 486 -20.90 17.92 4.71
N SER A 487 -21.31 18.72 3.74
CA SER A 487 -20.65 19.99 3.46
C SER A 487 -20.85 20.96 4.63
N GLY A 488 -19.81 21.72 4.98
CA GLY A 488 -19.90 22.68 6.07
C GLY A 488 -18.55 23.20 6.52
N ASN A 489 -18.59 23.99 7.59
CA ASN A 489 -17.39 24.47 8.27
C ASN A 489 -17.19 23.64 9.53
N TYR A 490 -15.95 23.20 9.72
CA TYR A 490 -15.55 22.34 10.83
C TYR A 490 -14.41 23.00 11.59
N THR A 491 -14.38 22.77 12.89
CA THR A 491 -13.31 23.26 13.76
C THR A 491 -12.64 22.08 14.44
N LEU A 492 -11.31 22.01 14.32
CA LEU A 492 -10.48 21.09 15.07
C LEU A 492 -9.70 21.85 16.14
N GLN A 493 -9.52 21.20 17.28
CA GLN A 493 -8.62 21.65 18.34
C GLN A 493 -7.19 21.17 18.05
N ALA A 494 -6.21 21.75 18.73
CA ALA A 494 -4.82 21.29 18.69
C ALA A 494 -4.72 19.79 19.02
N PHE A 495 -3.92 19.07 18.24
CA PHE A 495 -3.89 17.60 18.23
C PHE A 495 -3.21 16.99 19.45
N GLU A 496 -2.29 17.70 20.09
CA GLU A 496 -1.38 17.14 21.10
C GLU A 496 -2.03 16.97 22.47
N THR A 497 -3.12 17.71 22.75
CA THR A 497 -3.80 17.68 24.04
C THR A 497 -5.19 17.04 23.92
N PRO A 498 -5.61 16.18 24.87
CA PRO A 498 -6.95 15.60 24.83
C PRO A 498 -8.03 16.67 24.83
N SER A 499 -8.89 16.62 23.81
CA SER A 499 -10.05 17.49 23.68
C SER A 499 -11.10 16.82 22.80
N SER A 500 -12.31 17.39 22.77
CA SER A 500 -13.27 17.07 21.71
C SER A 500 -12.73 17.61 20.38
N ALA A 501 -12.89 16.85 19.29
CA ALA A 501 -12.54 17.29 17.95
C ALA A 501 -11.05 17.62 17.73
N VAL A 502 -10.14 16.79 18.24
CA VAL A 502 -8.69 16.90 17.96
C VAL A 502 -8.29 16.42 16.56
N MET A 503 -9.14 15.61 15.92
CA MET A 503 -8.98 15.16 14.54
C MET A 503 -10.33 14.98 13.85
N ALA A 504 -10.30 14.94 12.52
CA ALA A 504 -11.47 14.61 11.71
C ALA A 504 -11.20 13.46 10.74
N LYS A 505 -12.24 12.69 10.46
CA LYS A 505 -12.29 11.75 9.35
C LYS A 505 -13.39 12.16 8.37
N ILE A 506 -13.04 12.27 7.10
CA ILE A 506 -14.00 12.64 6.05
C ILE A 506 -14.67 11.37 5.57
N TYR A 507 -15.93 11.17 5.95
CA TYR A 507 -16.77 10.08 5.47
C TYR A 507 -17.65 10.57 4.32
N HIS A 508 -17.47 10.03 3.12
CA HIS A 508 -18.30 10.39 1.98
C HIS A 508 -19.50 9.42 1.86
N PRO A 509 -20.76 9.82 2.17
CA PRO A 509 -21.88 8.88 2.27
C PRO A 509 -22.19 8.15 0.96
N ALA A 510 -22.03 8.82 -0.18
CA ALA A 510 -22.26 8.20 -1.48
C ALA A 510 -21.22 7.12 -1.87
N LEU A 511 -20.03 7.14 -1.24
CA LEU A 511 -18.97 6.16 -1.45
C LEU A 511 -18.93 5.11 -0.34
N ASN A 512 -19.60 5.38 0.79
CA ASN A 512 -19.44 4.64 2.04
C ASN A 512 -17.96 4.46 2.42
N ALA A 513 -17.16 5.52 2.24
CA ALA A 513 -15.70 5.47 2.37
C ALA A 513 -15.13 6.64 3.16
N THR A 514 -14.00 6.42 3.80
CA THR A 514 -13.23 7.39 4.57
C THR A 514 -11.82 7.53 3.99
N PRO A 515 -11.62 8.36 2.95
CA PRO A 515 -10.31 8.54 2.33
C PRO A 515 -9.33 9.30 3.22
N TYR A 516 -9.79 10.35 3.92
CA TYR A 516 -8.89 11.32 4.54
C TYR A 516 -9.11 11.49 6.03
N TYR A 517 -7.99 11.62 6.74
CA TYR A 517 -7.89 12.03 8.13
C TYR A 517 -7.19 13.37 8.21
N LEU A 518 -7.70 14.27 9.04
CA LEU A 518 -7.23 15.65 9.20
C LEU A 518 -6.80 15.90 10.64
N GLU A 519 -5.68 16.59 10.80
CA GLU A 519 -5.13 16.96 12.11
C GLU A 519 -4.55 18.37 12.09
N TYR A 520 -4.62 19.04 13.23
CA TYR A 520 -4.06 20.38 13.45
C TYR A 520 -2.98 20.34 14.51
N ARG A 521 -1.72 20.34 14.07
CA ARG A 521 -0.58 20.08 14.96
C ARG A 521 0.11 21.34 15.43
N ARG A 522 0.56 21.32 16.67
CA ARG A 522 1.24 22.40 17.37
C ARG A 522 2.56 21.92 17.92
N ALA A 523 3.51 22.84 18.08
CA ALA A 523 4.78 22.56 18.73
C ALA A 523 4.62 22.37 20.25
N VAL A 524 3.97 21.29 20.66
CA VAL A 524 3.67 20.93 22.05
C VAL A 524 4.21 19.52 22.30
N GLY A 525 4.85 19.32 23.46
CA GLY A 525 5.33 18.01 23.88
C GLY A 525 6.28 17.35 22.86
N PHE A 526 5.98 16.12 22.46
CA PHE A 526 6.79 15.34 21.51
C PHE A 526 6.71 15.84 20.06
N ASP A 527 5.87 16.84 19.79
CA ASP A 527 5.83 17.58 18.53
C ASP A 527 6.55 18.93 18.60
N ALA A 528 7.26 19.24 19.70
CA ALA A 528 7.91 20.53 19.92
C ALA A 528 8.86 20.97 18.79
N ASN A 529 9.42 20.03 18.01
CA ASN A 529 10.29 20.34 16.88
C ASN A 529 9.55 21.10 15.74
N LEU A 530 8.21 21.10 15.71
CA LEU A 530 7.41 21.96 14.83
C LEU A 530 7.67 23.46 15.05
N ALA A 531 8.32 23.87 16.15
CA ALA A 531 8.74 25.25 16.40
C ALA A 531 9.99 25.67 15.60
N ASP A 532 10.70 24.74 14.96
CA ASP A 532 11.84 25.05 14.09
C ASP A 532 11.40 26.06 13.01
N PRO A 533 12.06 27.23 12.90
CA PRO A 533 11.73 28.26 11.91
C PRO A 533 11.65 27.74 10.46
N ALA A 534 12.40 26.69 10.12
CA ALA A 534 12.37 26.08 8.79
C ALA A 534 11.00 25.46 8.45
N ILE A 535 10.26 24.98 9.46
CA ILE A 535 8.99 24.26 9.29
C ILE A 535 7.83 24.84 10.11
N ALA A 536 8.03 25.95 10.82
CA ALA A 536 7.02 26.57 11.70
C ALA A 536 5.71 26.96 10.96
N ALA A 537 5.76 27.06 9.63
CA ALA A 537 4.59 27.24 8.79
C ALA A 537 3.61 26.06 8.86
N ASN A 538 4.05 24.85 9.25
CA ASN A 538 3.19 23.68 9.41
C ASN A 538 2.24 23.77 10.59
N GLN A 539 2.54 24.63 11.58
CA GLN A 539 1.61 24.93 12.68
C GLN A 539 0.43 25.83 12.24
N GLN A 540 0.36 26.21 10.96
CA GLN A 540 -0.60 27.17 10.42
C GLN A 540 -1.54 26.54 9.37
N GLY A 541 -1.70 25.22 9.39
CA GLY A 541 -2.56 24.52 8.45
C GLY A 541 -2.92 23.11 8.90
N LEU A 542 -3.69 22.42 8.07
CA LEU A 542 -4.09 21.03 8.30
C LEU A 542 -3.09 20.07 7.66
N PHE A 543 -2.64 19.08 8.42
CA PHE A 543 -2.05 17.88 7.84
C PHE A 543 -3.18 17.00 7.30
N VAL A 544 -2.94 16.36 6.15
CA VAL A 544 -3.92 15.51 5.48
C VAL A 544 -3.31 14.14 5.26
N ASN A 545 -3.82 13.15 5.98
CA ASN A 545 -3.40 11.76 5.87
C ASN A 545 -4.41 10.98 5.01
N TRP A 546 -3.89 10.23 4.04
CA TRP A 546 -4.64 9.35 3.17
C TRP A 546 -4.49 7.90 3.62
N ALA A 547 -5.61 7.29 3.99
CA ALA A 547 -5.64 5.91 4.49
C ALA A 547 -6.66 5.01 3.76
N LEU A 548 -7.56 5.60 2.96
CA LEU A 548 -8.76 4.99 2.35
C LEU A 548 -9.28 3.73 3.05
N VAL A 549 -10.31 3.93 3.86
CA VAL A 549 -11.18 2.85 4.35
C VAL A 549 -12.45 2.80 3.49
N ALA A 550 -12.84 1.63 3.00
CA ALA A 550 -14.06 1.44 2.19
C ALA A 550 -14.69 0.06 2.49
N PRO A 551 -15.95 -0.23 2.11
CA PRO A 551 -16.65 -1.43 2.56
C PRO A 551 -16.02 -2.74 2.08
N TRP A 552 -15.29 -2.68 0.98
CA TRP A 552 -14.63 -3.80 0.31
C TRP A 552 -13.10 -3.78 0.51
N VAL A 553 -12.59 -2.74 1.17
CA VAL A 553 -11.16 -2.54 1.43
C VAL A 553 -11.00 -2.52 2.94
N PRO A 554 -10.56 -3.63 3.56
CA PRO A 554 -10.27 -3.65 4.99
C PRO A 554 -9.33 -2.49 5.34
N PRO A 555 -9.49 -1.85 6.53
CA PRO A 555 -8.59 -0.79 6.96
C PRO A 555 -7.14 -1.30 6.89
N ALA A 556 -6.37 -0.75 5.96
CA ALA A 556 -4.98 -1.13 5.81
C ALA A 556 -4.18 -0.48 6.95
N PRO A 557 -3.31 -1.21 7.66
CA PRO A 557 -2.62 -0.67 8.83
C PRO A 557 -1.51 0.36 8.50
N PHE A 558 -1.47 0.95 7.29
CA PHE A 558 -0.51 2.00 6.90
C PHE A 558 -1.24 3.32 6.59
N SER A 559 -0.52 4.44 6.67
CA SER A 559 -1.03 5.77 6.30
C SER A 559 -0.14 6.43 5.26
N ARG A 560 -0.65 7.47 4.58
CA ARG A 560 0.16 8.30 3.68
C ARG A 560 -0.09 9.78 3.94
N LEU A 561 0.91 10.50 4.41
CA LEU A 561 0.85 11.96 4.44
C LEU A 561 0.84 12.50 3.00
N LEU A 562 -0.10 13.39 2.71
CA LEU A 562 -0.14 14.10 1.43
C LEU A 562 0.75 15.34 1.49
N ASP A 563 1.58 15.56 0.47
CA ASP A 563 2.19 16.87 0.24
C ASP A 563 1.16 17.82 -0.37
N ILE A 564 0.68 18.77 0.43
CA ILE A 564 -0.34 19.74 0.04
C ILE A 564 0.24 20.94 -0.74
N ASN A 565 1.55 21.18 -0.67
CA ASN A 565 2.21 22.28 -1.39
C ASN A 565 3.37 21.76 -2.27
N PRO A 566 3.11 20.92 -3.27
CA PRO A 566 4.18 20.30 -4.07
C PRO A 566 4.88 21.35 -4.95
N THR A 567 6.04 21.86 -4.50
CA THR A 567 6.85 22.85 -5.21
C THR A 567 8.07 22.24 -5.92
N SER A 568 8.49 21.02 -5.55
CA SER A 568 9.64 20.32 -6.14
C SER A 568 9.28 19.03 -6.88
N SER A 569 10.19 18.50 -7.69
CA SER A 569 10.08 17.16 -8.27
C SER A 569 10.70 16.13 -7.33
N MET A 570 9.87 15.27 -6.73
CA MET A 570 10.15 14.05 -5.95
C MET A 570 11.37 14.12 -5.00
N SER A 571 11.06 14.13 -3.70
CA SER A 571 11.89 13.74 -2.52
C SER A 571 12.44 14.82 -1.57
N ASN A 572 12.35 16.13 -1.89
CA ASN A 572 12.98 17.18 -1.06
C ASN A 572 12.02 18.25 -0.48
N ASP A 573 10.71 18.11 -0.64
CA ASP A 573 9.73 19.14 -0.25
C ASP A 573 8.74 18.62 0.80
N TRP A 574 9.27 18.20 1.96
CA TRP A 574 8.47 17.72 3.10
C TRP A 574 8.43 18.71 4.27
N ASP A 575 8.96 19.93 4.07
CA ASP A 575 9.03 20.97 5.09
C ASP A 575 7.76 21.85 5.13
N ASN A 576 6.85 21.75 4.16
CA ASN A 576 5.66 22.61 3.99
C ASN A 576 4.36 21.83 3.65
N VAL A 577 4.08 20.75 4.37
CA VAL A 577 3.06 19.74 3.99
C VAL A 577 1.60 20.10 4.30
N VAL A 578 1.33 21.28 4.87
CA VAL A 578 -0.02 21.59 5.41
C VAL A 578 -0.89 22.44 4.50
N LEU A 579 -2.21 22.23 4.60
CA LEU A 579 -3.23 23.06 3.97
C LEU A 579 -3.39 24.39 4.71
N GLN A 580 -2.89 25.49 4.16
CA GLN A 580 -2.98 26.83 4.73
C GLN A 580 -4.19 27.64 4.20
N LYS A 581 -4.36 28.88 4.67
CA LYS A 581 -5.57 29.74 4.47
C LYS A 581 -6.15 29.80 3.05
N THR A 582 -5.33 29.87 2.01
CA THR A 582 -5.81 29.94 0.62
C THR A 582 -5.79 28.60 -0.09
N GLY A 583 -5.13 27.60 0.49
CA GLY A 583 -4.96 26.29 -0.11
C GLY A 583 -6.27 25.51 -0.16
N ARG A 584 -6.35 24.60 -1.13
CA ARG A 584 -7.46 23.64 -1.27
C ARG A 584 -6.93 22.31 -1.75
N VAL A 585 -7.49 21.22 -1.23
CA VAL A 585 -7.26 19.87 -1.75
C VAL A 585 -8.54 19.40 -2.41
N LEU A 586 -8.52 19.24 -3.73
CA LEU A 586 -9.64 18.76 -4.52
C LEU A 586 -9.42 17.32 -4.94
N ASP A 587 -10.26 16.42 -4.43
CA ASP A 587 -10.48 15.09 -4.97
C ASP A 587 -11.79 15.10 -5.77
N ALA A 588 -11.71 15.56 -7.02
CA ALA A 588 -12.87 15.71 -7.89
C ALA A 588 -13.59 14.38 -8.16
N VAL A 589 -12.81 13.29 -8.22
CA VAL A 589 -13.30 11.94 -8.52
C VAL A 589 -14.15 11.42 -7.36
N ASN A 590 -13.65 11.55 -6.13
CA ASN A 590 -14.36 11.10 -4.94
C ASN A 590 -15.32 12.15 -4.36
N GLY A 591 -15.47 13.31 -5.01
CA GLY A 591 -16.45 14.31 -4.61
C GLY A 591 -16.07 15.12 -3.36
N ILE A 592 -14.77 15.27 -3.07
CA ILE A 592 -14.30 15.88 -1.82
C ILE A 592 -13.45 17.12 -2.13
N LEU A 593 -13.78 18.23 -1.46
CA LEU A 593 -12.95 19.43 -1.43
C LEU A 593 -12.69 19.80 0.03
N VAL A 594 -11.41 19.83 0.42
CA VAL A 594 -10.96 20.30 1.74
C VAL A 594 -10.36 21.68 1.61
N GLY A 595 -10.73 22.57 2.53
CA GLY A 595 -10.32 23.97 2.54
C GLY A 595 -11.33 24.90 1.85
N PRO A 596 -11.10 26.22 1.93
CA PRO A 596 -9.96 26.86 2.56
C PRO A 596 -9.97 26.75 4.10
N VAL A 597 -8.82 27.01 4.71
CA VAL A 597 -8.77 27.32 6.15
C VAL A 597 -9.30 28.75 6.36
N LEU A 598 -10.36 28.86 7.15
CA LEU A 598 -11.12 30.09 7.36
C LEU A 598 -10.54 30.94 8.49
N ARG A 599 -10.20 30.29 9.61
CA ARG A 599 -9.62 30.90 10.81
C ARG A 599 -8.71 29.91 11.51
N GLN A 600 -7.67 30.39 12.17
CA GLN A 600 -6.82 29.57 13.02
C GLN A 600 -6.14 30.42 14.07
N ASP A 601 -5.85 29.80 15.21
CA ASP A 601 -5.04 30.29 16.31
C ASP A 601 -4.33 29.08 16.95
N PRO A 602 -3.45 29.26 17.95
CA PRO A 602 -2.73 28.14 18.54
C PRO A 602 -3.59 27.02 19.13
N SER A 603 -4.85 27.29 19.47
CA SER A 603 -5.77 26.30 20.08
C SER A 603 -6.66 25.59 19.07
N SER A 604 -7.03 26.25 17.96
CA SER A 604 -7.98 25.69 17.02
C SER A 604 -7.80 26.16 15.58
N ILE A 605 -8.27 25.33 14.65
CA ILE A 605 -8.36 25.64 13.21
C ILE A 605 -9.77 25.39 12.71
N THR A 606 -10.31 26.33 11.96
CA THR A 606 -11.62 26.23 11.31
C THR A 606 -11.44 26.23 9.79
N PHE A 607 -12.02 25.25 9.11
CA PHE A 607 -11.90 25.05 7.67
C PHE A 607 -13.22 24.62 7.05
N ALA A 608 -13.34 24.80 5.74
CA ALA A 608 -14.48 24.32 4.98
C ALA A 608 -14.22 22.90 4.43
N VAL A 609 -15.27 22.08 4.39
CA VAL A 609 -15.32 20.86 3.60
C VAL A 609 -16.54 20.93 2.71
N ARG A 610 -16.38 20.60 1.44
CA ARG A 610 -17.49 20.42 0.51
C ARG A 610 -17.50 18.99 -0.02
N LEU A 611 -18.58 18.29 0.28
CA LEU A 611 -18.92 17.01 -0.34
C LEU A 611 -19.90 17.27 -1.49
N PHE A 612 -19.61 16.73 -2.65
CA PHE A 612 -20.46 16.80 -3.84
C PHE A 612 -20.54 15.42 -4.48
N PRO A 613 -21.55 15.15 -5.33
CA PRO A 613 -21.71 13.82 -5.91
C PRO A 613 -20.41 13.33 -6.57
N PRO A 614 -19.89 12.15 -6.18
CA PRO A 614 -18.68 11.61 -6.76
C PRO A 614 -18.98 11.18 -8.20
N SER A 615 -17.97 11.22 -9.05
CA SER A 615 -18.12 10.89 -10.46
C SER A 615 -17.66 9.47 -10.73
N CYS A 616 -18.52 8.61 -11.28
CA CYS A 616 -18.07 7.33 -11.81
C CYS A 616 -17.34 7.55 -13.13
N VAL A 617 -16.00 7.52 -13.07
CA VAL A 617 -15.11 7.55 -14.21
C VAL A 617 -14.67 6.12 -14.51
N ARG A 618 -15.26 5.52 -15.54
CA ARG A 618 -14.85 4.22 -16.06
C ARG A 618 -13.63 4.38 -16.97
N THR A 619 -12.60 3.58 -16.77
CA THR A 619 -11.38 3.63 -17.59
C THR A 619 -11.07 2.26 -18.21
N GLY A 620 -10.05 2.22 -19.09
CA GLY A 620 -9.53 0.95 -19.57
C GLY A 620 -8.70 0.28 -18.46
N PRO A 621 -8.69 -1.06 -18.34
CA PRO A 621 -7.88 -1.74 -17.34
C PRO A 621 -6.39 -1.44 -17.51
N ALA A 622 -5.62 -1.46 -16.42
CA ALA A 622 -4.20 -1.80 -16.57
C ALA A 622 -4.11 -3.29 -16.80
N VAL A 623 -3.31 -3.71 -17.79
CA VAL A 623 -3.14 -5.13 -18.09
C VAL A 623 -1.66 -5.41 -18.27
N THR A 624 -1.20 -6.37 -17.49
CA THR A 624 0.11 -7.00 -17.68
C THR A 624 -0.13 -8.46 -18.00
N VAL A 625 0.61 -9.00 -18.96
CA VAL A 625 0.65 -10.44 -19.22
C VAL A 625 2.03 -10.91 -18.82
N ASP A 626 2.11 -11.60 -17.69
CA ASP A 626 3.37 -12.05 -17.14
C ASP A 626 3.79 -13.34 -17.84
N THR A 627 4.95 -13.28 -18.49
CA THR A 627 5.58 -14.41 -19.18
C THR A 627 7.07 -14.42 -18.89
N PRO A 628 7.76 -15.56 -19.13
CA PRO A 628 9.21 -15.56 -19.30
C PRO A 628 9.67 -14.54 -20.37
N PRO A 629 10.99 -14.26 -20.49
CA PRO A 629 11.52 -13.29 -21.42
C PRO A 629 11.08 -13.58 -22.85
N GLN A 630 10.70 -12.52 -23.58
CA GLN A 630 10.25 -12.66 -24.96
C GLN A 630 11.41 -12.73 -25.97
N PRO A 631 11.27 -13.48 -27.08
CA PRO A 631 10.13 -14.34 -27.41
C PRO A 631 10.04 -15.56 -26.49
N VAL A 632 8.82 -15.88 -26.05
CA VAL A 632 8.56 -17.04 -25.18
C VAL A 632 8.91 -18.31 -25.93
N ALA A 633 9.89 -19.05 -25.42
CA ALA A 633 10.31 -20.32 -26.00
C ALA A 633 9.33 -21.45 -25.65
N VAL A 634 8.86 -22.17 -26.66
CA VAL A 634 7.95 -23.31 -26.50
C VAL A 634 8.35 -24.47 -27.40
N SER A 635 7.97 -25.69 -27.03
CA SER A 635 8.21 -26.89 -27.85
C SER A 635 6.94 -27.31 -28.60
N PRO A 636 7.07 -27.96 -29.79
CA PRO A 636 5.92 -28.58 -30.46
C PRO A 636 5.18 -29.54 -29.51
N GLY A 637 3.86 -29.40 -29.41
CA GLY A 637 3.02 -30.20 -28.50
C GLY A 637 3.15 -29.84 -27.01
N GLY A 638 4.00 -28.87 -26.66
CA GLY A 638 4.19 -28.40 -25.29
C GLY A 638 3.01 -27.58 -24.76
N VAL A 639 2.97 -27.44 -23.43
CA VAL A 639 2.03 -26.57 -22.71
C VAL A 639 2.81 -25.44 -22.07
N HIS A 640 2.36 -24.20 -22.25
CA HIS A 640 2.93 -23.02 -21.62
C HIS A 640 1.87 -22.31 -20.77
N SER A 641 2.15 -22.10 -19.48
CA SER A 641 1.30 -21.30 -18.60
C SER A 641 1.54 -19.81 -18.78
N PHE A 642 0.48 -19.01 -18.71
CA PHE A 642 0.56 -17.55 -18.69
C PHE A 642 -0.29 -17.01 -17.54
N ASN A 643 0.05 -15.81 -17.10
CA ASN A 643 -0.75 -15.08 -16.12
C ASN A 643 -1.09 -13.69 -16.66
N ILE A 644 -2.28 -13.21 -16.34
CA ILE A 644 -2.76 -11.88 -16.66
C ILE A 644 -3.07 -11.19 -15.34
N VAL A 645 -2.32 -10.12 -15.06
CA VAL A 645 -2.61 -9.19 -13.97
C VAL A 645 -3.45 -8.06 -14.53
N ILE A 646 -4.58 -7.82 -13.88
CA ILE A 646 -5.53 -6.79 -14.26
C ILE A 646 -5.66 -5.83 -13.09
N GLU A 647 -5.64 -4.53 -13.34
CA GLU A 647 -6.04 -3.54 -12.34
C GLU A 647 -7.30 -2.83 -12.78
N ASN A 648 -8.21 -2.69 -11.83
CA ASN A 648 -9.38 -1.85 -12.02
C ASN A 648 -9.01 -0.38 -11.79
N ARG A 649 -8.87 0.36 -12.88
CA ARG A 649 -8.62 1.80 -12.89
C ARG A 649 -9.91 2.63 -12.89
N ASP A 650 -11.06 2.03 -12.65
CA ASP A 650 -12.30 2.78 -12.45
C ASP A 650 -12.20 3.56 -11.13
N SER A 651 -12.86 4.73 -11.07
CA SER A 651 -13.00 5.49 -9.83
C SER A 651 -13.79 4.72 -8.78
N LEU A 652 -13.60 5.04 -7.48
CA LEU A 652 -14.30 4.38 -6.38
C LEU A 652 -15.83 4.38 -6.52
N ALA A 653 -16.41 5.48 -7.04
CA ALA A 653 -17.85 5.63 -7.26
C ALA A 653 -18.47 4.62 -8.24
N CYS A 654 -17.65 3.97 -9.05
CA CYS A 654 -18.10 2.99 -10.02
C CYS A 654 -18.41 1.61 -9.42
N GLY A 655 -17.93 1.33 -8.21
CA GLY A 655 -17.99 -0.01 -7.61
C GLY A 655 -17.22 -1.07 -8.40
N THR A 656 -17.35 -2.33 -7.99
CA THR A 656 -16.70 -3.49 -8.62
C THR A 656 -17.05 -3.62 -10.10
N SER A 657 -16.08 -4.05 -10.90
CA SER A 657 -16.23 -4.30 -12.35
C SER A 657 -15.79 -5.71 -12.69
N ASP A 658 -16.41 -6.31 -13.70
CA ASP A 658 -15.97 -7.58 -14.26
C ASP A 658 -15.01 -7.36 -15.43
N PHE A 659 -13.93 -8.13 -15.44
CA PHE A 659 -12.92 -8.10 -16.49
C PHE A 659 -12.85 -9.46 -17.17
N LEU A 660 -13.14 -9.48 -18.47
CA LEU A 660 -13.12 -10.67 -19.30
C LEU A 660 -11.81 -10.71 -20.11
N ALA A 661 -11.03 -11.78 -19.93
CA ALA A 661 -9.84 -12.04 -20.72
C ALA A 661 -10.14 -12.97 -21.91
N SER A 662 -9.44 -12.76 -23.03
CA SER A 662 -9.45 -13.63 -24.21
C SER A 662 -8.05 -13.71 -24.82
N VAL A 663 -7.76 -14.83 -25.48
CA VAL A 663 -6.47 -15.04 -26.17
C VAL A 663 -6.73 -15.51 -27.59
N VAL A 664 -6.17 -14.79 -28.56
CA VAL A 664 -6.19 -15.19 -29.97
C VAL A 664 -4.92 -15.99 -30.27
N THR A 665 -5.10 -17.28 -30.56
CA THR A 665 -4.02 -18.21 -30.90
C THR A 665 -3.91 -18.44 -32.42
N PRO A 666 -2.73 -18.85 -32.93
CA PRO A 666 -2.57 -19.33 -34.31
C PRO A 666 -3.42 -20.58 -34.60
N PRO A 667 -3.64 -20.94 -35.88
CA PRO A 667 -4.33 -22.18 -36.24
C PRO A 667 -3.73 -23.41 -35.56
N ASN A 668 -4.59 -24.32 -35.10
CA ASN A 668 -4.23 -25.58 -34.43
C ASN A 668 -3.53 -25.43 -33.05
N TRP A 669 -3.44 -24.22 -32.51
CA TRP A 669 -3.10 -23.98 -31.11
C TRP A 669 -4.40 -23.71 -30.33
N SER A 670 -4.44 -24.05 -29.05
CA SER A 670 -5.57 -23.72 -28.18
C SER A 670 -5.11 -23.00 -26.91
N SER A 671 -6.05 -22.29 -26.28
CA SER A 671 -5.85 -21.67 -24.97
C SER A 671 -6.98 -22.07 -24.04
N VAL A 672 -6.67 -22.30 -22.77
CA VAL A 672 -7.65 -22.63 -21.72
C VAL A 672 -7.32 -21.79 -20.49
N PHE A 673 -8.33 -21.16 -19.90
CA PHE A 673 -8.16 -20.47 -18.62
C PHE A 673 -8.24 -21.47 -17.47
N ALA A 674 -7.27 -21.42 -16.57
CA ALA A 674 -7.13 -22.31 -15.42
C ALA A 674 -7.66 -21.69 -14.11
N SER A 675 -8.07 -20.42 -14.17
CA SER A 675 -8.73 -19.69 -13.09
C SER A 675 -10.07 -19.11 -13.56
N GLN A 676 -10.81 -18.52 -12.63
CA GLN A 676 -12.06 -17.80 -12.93
C GLN A 676 -11.82 -16.69 -13.97
N ASN A 677 -12.68 -16.64 -14.98
CA ASN A 677 -12.74 -15.62 -16.03
C ASN A 677 -14.19 -15.52 -16.53
N PRO A 678 -14.89 -14.38 -16.41
CA PRO A 678 -14.38 -13.08 -15.97
C PRO A 678 -14.05 -13.03 -14.48
N VAL A 679 -13.15 -12.11 -14.10
CA VAL A 679 -12.80 -11.82 -12.70
C VAL A 679 -13.44 -10.49 -12.28
N SER A 680 -14.04 -10.46 -11.10
CA SER A 680 -14.60 -9.25 -10.50
C SER A 680 -13.52 -8.54 -9.67
N ILE A 681 -13.26 -7.27 -9.96
CA ILE A 681 -12.18 -6.51 -9.32
C ILE A 681 -12.74 -5.19 -8.77
N THR A 682 -12.44 -4.92 -7.51
CA THR A 682 -12.82 -3.67 -6.83
C THR A 682 -12.05 -2.47 -7.43
N PRO A 683 -12.67 -1.28 -7.53
CA PRO A 683 -11.96 -0.09 -8.00
C PRO A 683 -10.97 0.37 -6.95
N PHE A 684 -9.96 1.15 -7.36
CA PHE A 684 -8.93 1.69 -6.47
C PHE A 684 -8.04 0.61 -5.81
N ARG A 685 -6.87 0.36 -6.42
CA ARG A 685 -5.88 -0.67 -6.03
C ARG A 685 -6.31 -2.13 -6.13
N GLY A 686 -7.60 -2.42 -6.33
CA GLY A 686 -8.06 -3.77 -6.60
C GLY A 686 -7.38 -4.33 -7.86
N SER A 687 -6.88 -5.56 -7.75
CA SER A 687 -6.26 -6.30 -8.83
C SER A 687 -6.94 -7.66 -9.01
N GLY A 688 -6.87 -8.19 -10.22
CA GLY A 688 -7.36 -9.50 -10.57
C GLY A 688 -6.24 -10.32 -11.20
N TRP A 689 -6.23 -11.61 -10.86
CA TRP A 689 -5.26 -12.56 -11.38
C TRP A 689 -5.96 -13.63 -12.21
N ILE A 690 -5.65 -13.69 -13.50
CA ILE A 690 -6.14 -14.76 -14.38
C ILE A 690 -4.96 -15.61 -14.83
N SER A 691 -5.00 -16.91 -14.54
CA SER A 691 -4.05 -17.88 -15.08
C SER A 691 -4.67 -18.68 -16.21
N GLY A 692 -3.85 -19.09 -17.16
CA GLY A 692 -4.24 -19.96 -18.26
C GLY A 692 -3.07 -20.70 -18.87
N GLU A 693 -3.38 -21.54 -19.84
CA GLU A 693 -2.44 -22.40 -20.52
C GLU A 693 -2.62 -22.28 -22.04
N ILE A 694 -1.51 -22.26 -22.78
CA ILE A 694 -1.46 -22.38 -24.23
C ILE A 694 -0.97 -23.78 -24.58
N GLN A 695 -1.77 -24.51 -25.35
CA GLN A 695 -1.37 -25.77 -25.95
C GLN A 695 -0.81 -25.50 -27.35
N VAL A 696 0.48 -25.78 -27.52
CA VAL A 696 1.19 -25.61 -28.79
C VAL A 696 0.86 -26.78 -29.71
N SER A 697 0.66 -26.50 -31.00
CA SER A 697 0.44 -27.55 -32.00
C SER A 697 1.63 -28.54 -32.01
N PRO A 698 1.38 -29.87 -32.00
CA PRO A 698 2.43 -30.88 -32.20
C PRO A 698 3.15 -30.75 -33.54
N THR A 699 2.53 -30.11 -34.53
CA THR A 699 3.08 -29.93 -35.88
C THR A 699 3.64 -28.52 -36.09
N ALA A 700 3.84 -27.74 -35.03
CA ALA A 700 4.41 -26.40 -35.14
C ALA A 700 5.87 -26.49 -35.62
N PRO A 701 6.27 -25.79 -36.70
CA PRO A 701 7.64 -25.88 -37.21
C PRO A 701 8.66 -25.26 -36.26
N ALA A 702 9.79 -25.95 -36.04
CA ALA A 702 10.92 -25.39 -35.28
C ALA A 702 11.43 -24.09 -35.92
N GLY A 703 11.76 -23.10 -35.10
CA GLY A 703 12.16 -21.76 -35.50
C GLY A 703 11.01 -20.82 -35.89
N ALA A 704 9.77 -21.32 -36.01
CA ALA A 704 8.62 -20.48 -36.34
C ALA A 704 8.29 -19.51 -35.19
N GLN A 705 7.95 -18.27 -35.56
CA GLN A 705 7.53 -17.24 -34.61
C GLN A 705 6.05 -16.92 -34.76
N TYR A 706 5.37 -16.79 -33.63
CA TYR A 706 3.95 -16.46 -33.55
C TYR A 706 3.75 -15.27 -32.62
N THR A 707 2.75 -14.43 -32.89
CA THR A 707 2.33 -13.38 -31.96
C THR A 707 0.93 -13.69 -31.48
N LEU A 708 0.81 -14.03 -30.20
CA LEU A 708 -0.49 -14.23 -29.54
C LEU A 708 -0.98 -12.87 -29.04
N ARG A 709 -2.28 -12.63 -29.11
CA ARG A 709 -2.90 -11.38 -28.62
C ARG A 709 -3.79 -11.69 -27.43
N PHE A 710 -3.43 -11.11 -26.29
CA PHE A 710 -4.19 -11.19 -25.05
C PHE A 710 -5.02 -9.94 -24.93
N THR A 711 -6.34 -10.07 -24.88
CA THR A 711 -7.26 -8.94 -24.76
C THR A 711 -8.03 -9.06 -23.47
N VAL A 712 -8.01 -8.00 -22.65
CA VAL A 712 -8.84 -7.88 -21.46
C VAL A 712 -9.82 -6.74 -21.68
N THR A 713 -11.09 -7.00 -21.40
CA THR A 713 -12.20 -6.06 -21.55
C THR A 713 -12.84 -5.81 -20.19
N ASN A 714 -12.91 -4.54 -19.77
CA ASN A 714 -13.82 -4.12 -18.70
C ASN A 714 -15.24 -4.23 -19.25
N THR A 715 -16.03 -5.19 -18.78
CA THR A 715 -17.36 -5.49 -19.35
C THR A 715 -18.37 -4.38 -19.07
N ALA A 716 -18.17 -3.59 -18.01
CA ALA A 716 -19.03 -2.46 -17.66
C ALA A 716 -18.83 -1.27 -18.60
N SER A 717 -17.61 -1.04 -19.09
CA SER A 717 -17.28 0.11 -19.96
C SER A 717 -17.11 -0.26 -21.43
N GLY A 718 -16.93 -1.54 -21.75
CA GLY A 718 -16.55 -2.03 -23.07
C GLY A 718 -15.10 -1.71 -23.48
N ARG A 719 -14.35 -0.97 -22.64
CA ARG A 719 -12.97 -0.58 -22.93
C ARG A 719 -12.07 -1.81 -22.80
N SER A 720 -11.19 -1.98 -23.78
CA SER A 720 -10.32 -3.15 -23.88
C SER A 720 -8.86 -2.75 -24.06
N VAL A 721 -7.96 -3.53 -23.47
CA VAL A 721 -6.52 -3.44 -23.69
C VAL A 721 -6.04 -4.74 -24.31
N THR A 722 -5.20 -4.65 -25.34
CA THR A 722 -4.64 -5.81 -26.04
C THR A 722 -3.12 -5.79 -25.96
N ILE A 723 -2.54 -6.85 -25.41
CA ILE A 723 -1.10 -7.03 -25.25
C ILE A 723 -0.61 -8.13 -26.23
N PRO A 724 0.28 -7.82 -27.18
CA PRO A 724 0.89 -8.81 -28.06
C PRO A 724 2.09 -9.48 -27.36
N ILE A 725 2.12 -10.82 -27.38
CA ILE A 725 3.22 -11.63 -26.84
C ILE A 725 3.81 -12.48 -27.97
N LYS A 726 5.13 -12.37 -28.17
CA LYS A 726 5.87 -13.16 -29.17
C LYS A 726 6.26 -14.51 -28.59
N TYR A 727 6.03 -15.56 -29.38
CA TYR A 727 6.42 -16.94 -29.11
C TYR A 727 7.37 -17.43 -30.19
N ILE A 728 8.33 -18.27 -29.82
CA ILE A 728 9.22 -18.99 -30.74
C ILE A 728 9.16 -20.49 -30.44
N VAL A 729 8.95 -21.29 -31.50
CA VAL A 729 8.97 -22.76 -31.40
C VAL A 729 10.43 -23.22 -31.48
N GLN A 730 10.89 -23.99 -30.49
CA GLN A 730 12.24 -24.55 -30.45
C GLN A 730 12.37 -25.84 -31.25
#